data_AF-A0A971TJK3-F1
#
_entry.id   AF-A0A971TJK3-F1
#
_cell.length_a   1.000
_cell.length_b   1.000
_cell.length_c   1.000
_cell.angle_alpha   90.00
_cell.angle_beta   90.00
_cell.angle_gamma   90.00
#
_symmetry.space_group_name_H-M   'P 1'
#
loop_
_entity.id
_entity.type
_entity.pdbx_description
1 polymer ?
#
loop_
_entity_poly.entity_id
_entity_poly.type
_entity_poly.pdbx_seq_one_letter_code
_entity_poly.pdbx_strand_id
1 'polypeptide(L)'
;MRMLTCLLEVVVMMAISAPVLGQCTGCPLRCDVKDEFGENFFLRDGDVYMIYGDSITDGSIYARTLENYVLTRFPDWRVTFYNHGWGGDVASNLARVERDVLPFAPTVFTEAMGMNDASYTIPSEGPLQRYLEAYRQMIPMLRQANPDVRIALVSAIPYENMAGSGRADGAYAQTLGMLARYKEQLARTLGVEFIDLFTGYGEKMGLGKVIYPDFVLSGDGIHPGPAGQTMIAQVILEGMNAPALVSCLKLDVTGDQAKVADAVRCQAKDIAVTDGVVSFGRLARSLPCPVEQVNPTIKRFLDAVEFSEEINRDMLFVRGLAAPAYELKIDDVSIGVYSADELAIGVNVAKPMTGPIWDQAMQVAAATIERFSAHRARWRDIWANGGGVGGQYNEATQAQLDELKKQVQAAIEKQHQVNQPKWYRFTLTPTEAKGLEIPDPVTFGQLGIETGPPRLAPAEWADKSVKPIDLRPVVNRGFADENEFDGQGGWSDQGASNDLYSFPIGRQVLAGVPFDILDPAANDGKSMLVLSKREDQKNVASEATIPVNGQAKMLAFLHVGAWIGGSETPVRVRINYADGMATETTFAPGYHLTDWWQASSGLAMGVKAWEGRNRSTTIGAYYTLVANPLPEKVIESIGMKMEGNEWVYGLIAVTALQE
;
A
#
# COMPACT_ATOMS: atom_id res chain seq x y z
N MET A 1 -71.51 20.95 -5.38
CA MET A 1 -70.82 22.04 -6.09
C MET A 1 -69.81 21.39 -7.02
N ARG A 2 -70.13 21.34 -8.33
CA ARG A 2 -69.34 20.93 -9.53
C ARG A 2 -68.41 19.70 -9.38
N MET A 3 -68.85 18.53 -9.87
CA MET A 3 -68.57 17.96 -11.22
C MET A 3 -67.12 17.42 -11.30
N LEU A 4 -66.80 16.18 -11.71
CA LEU A 4 -67.42 15.24 -12.65
C LEU A 4 -66.75 13.85 -12.46
N THR A 5 -67.55 12.77 -12.39
CA THR A 5 -67.41 11.43 -13.07
C THR A 5 -66.03 10.86 -13.46
N CYS A 6 -65.69 9.57 -13.38
CA CYS A 6 -66.43 8.36 -13.83
C CYS A 6 -65.68 7.04 -13.45
N LEU A 7 -66.44 6.00 -13.07
CA LEU A 7 -66.34 4.52 -13.27
C LEU A 7 -65.04 3.72 -13.01
N LEU A 8 -65.04 2.62 -12.21
CA LEU A 8 -65.48 1.21 -12.50
C LEU A 8 -64.76 0.61 -13.75
N GLU A 9 -64.16 -0.60 -13.83
CA GLU A 9 -64.29 -1.88 -13.13
C GLU A 9 -63.17 -2.87 -13.62
N VAL A 10 -62.79 -3.88 -12.80
CA VAL A 10 -62.61 -5.33 -13.15
C VAL A 10 -61.41 -5.88 -13.99
N VAL A 11 -60.52 -6.62 -13.29
CA VAL A 11 -60.01 -8.02 -13.53
C VAL A 11 -58.87 -8.37 -14.55
N VAL A 12 -57.85 -9.07 -13.98
CA VAL A 12 -56.93 -10.12 -14.52
C VAL A 12 -55.60 -9.78 -15.22
N MET A 13 -54.52 -10.40 -14.69
CA MET A 13 -53.20 -10.75 -15.25
C MET A 13 -52.40 -9.69 -16.02
N MET A 14 -51.21 -9.35 -15.52
CA MET A 14 -49.90 -9.59 -16.16
C MET A 14 -48.76 -8.86 -15.45
N ALA A 15 -47.56 -9.43 -15.62
CA ALA A 15 -46.24 -8.80 -15.48
C ALA A 15 -45.70 -8.59 -14.05
N ILE A 16 -44.98 -9.62 -13.61
CA ILE A 16 -43.70 -9.50 -12.89
C ILE A 16 -42.91 -8.37 -13.57
N SER A 17 -42.87 -7.21 -12.95
CA SER A 17 -42.03 -6.09 -13.34
C SER A 17 -40.85 -6.07 -12.37
N ALA A 18 -39.67 -6.29 -12.93
CA ALA A 18 -38.39 -6.19 -12.23
C ALA A 18 -38.28 -4.83 -11.53
N PRO A 19 -37.84 -4.76 -10.26
CA PRO A 19 -37.40 -3.51 -9.69
C PRO A 19 -36.06 -3.15 -10.34
N VAL A 20 -36.11 -2.06 -11.12
CA VAL A 20 -35.07 -1.06 -11.33
C VAL A 20 -33.77 -1.37 -10.57
N LEU A 21 -32.72 -1.72 -11.34
CA LEU A 21 -31.33 -1.69 -10.91
C LEU A 21 -31.00 -0.30 -10.35
N GLY A 22 -31.05 -0.17 -9.04
CA GLY A 22 -30.47 0.94 -8.30
C GLY A 22 -28.98 1.00 -8.60
N GLN A 23 -28.51 2.21 -8.90
CA GLN A 23 -27.10 2.51 -9.11
C GLN A 23 -26.28 2.05 -7.89
N CYS A 24 -25.46 1.01 -8.05
CA CYS A 24 -24.41 0.68 -7.12
C CYS A 24 -23.35 1.80 -7.13
N THR A 25 -23.47 2.77 -6.23
CA THR A 25 -22.47 3.85 -6.02
C THR A 25 -21.28 3.37 -5.17
N GLY A 26 -20.71 2.20 -5.48
CA GLY A 26 -19.67 1.59 -4.66
C GLY A 26 -18.84 0.48 -5.30
N CYS A 27 -18.62 0.51 -6.62
CA CYS A 27 -17.68 -0.42 -7.27
C CYS A 27 -16.25 0.19 -7.24
N PRO A 28 -15.21 -0.55 -6.79
CA PRO A 28 -13.82 -0.05 -6.73
C PRO A 28 -13.18 0.21 -8.11
N LEU A 29 -13.84 -0.17 -9.20
CA LEU A 29 -13.35 -0.08 -10.59
C LEU A 29 -13.79 1.21 -11.29
N ARG A 30 -13.59 2.38 -10.65
CA ARG A 30 -13.99 3.67 -11.25
C ARG A 30 -13.07 4.07 -12.41
N CYS A 31 -13.69 4.46 -13.53
CA CYS A 31 -13.04 5.19 -14.64
C CYS A 31 -13.17 6.71 -14.47
N ASP A 32 -13.56 7.17 -13.27
CA ASP A 32 -14.24 8.45 -13.04
C ASP A 32 -13.31 9.67 -13.02
N VAL A 33 -12.13 9.61 -13.65
CA VAL A 33 -11.26 10.77 -13.80
C VAL A 33 -11.71 11.57 -15.02
N LYS A 34 -12.79 12.35 -14.87
CA LYS A 34 -13.15 13.40 -15.83
C LYS A 34 -12.67 14.75 -15.28
N ASP A 35 -11.72 15.32 -16.01
CA ASP A 35 -11.29 16.73 -16.05
C ASP A 35 -10.21 17.29 -15.08
N GLU A 36 -9.72 16.55 -14.06
CA GLU A 36 -8.61 17.02 -13.18
C GLU A 36 -7.38 16.07 -13.16
N PHE A 37 -7.12 15.36 -14.25
CA PHE A 37 -6.08 14.32 -14.30
C PHE A 37 -4.67 14.90 -14.09
N GLY A 38 -4.08 14.62 -12.93
CA GLY A 38 -2.74 15.06 -12.57
C GLY A 38 -2.67 16.46 -11.97
N GLU A 39 -3.79 17.14 -11.72
CA GLU A 39 -3.78 18.48 -11.08
C GLU A 39 -3.23 18.44 -9.65
N ASN A 40 -3.56 17.38 -8.91
CA ASN A 40 -3.07 17.13 -7.55
C ASN A 40 -1.76 16.34 -7.52
N PHE A 41 -1.21 15.97 -8.67
CA PHE A 41 0.07 15.27 -8.73
C PHE A 41 1.19 16.22 -8.35
N PHE A 42 2.12 15.75 -7.52
CA PHE A 42 3.21 16.56 -6.99
C PHE A 42 4.12 17.12 -8.09
N LEU A 43 4.34 16.37 -9.18
CA LEU A 43 5.11 16.80 -10.35
C LEU A 43 4.22 17.48 -11.38
N ARG A 44 4.81 18.39 -12.16
CA ARG A 44 4.19 19.14 -13.25
C ARG A 44 5.06 19.09 -14.49
N ASP A 45 4.46 19.41 -15.63
CA ASP A 45 5.21 19.63 -16.87
C ASP A 45 6.30 20.70 -16.68
N GLY A 46 7.46 20.48 -17.30
CA GLY A 46 8.63 21.37 -17.24
C GLY A 46 9.46 21.26 -15.96
N ASP A 47 9.11 20.39 -15.01
CA ASP A 47 9.86 20.28 -13.75
C ASP A 47 11.29 19.78 -13.93
N VAL A 48 12.19 20.26 -13.06
CA VAL A 48 13.51 19.69 -12.81
C VAL A 48 13.45 18.94 -11.49
N TYR A 49 13.33 17.63 -11.56
CA TYR A 49 13.14 16.76 -10.42
C TYR A 49 14.47 16.12 -9.96
N MET A 50 14.93 16.53 -8.78
CA MET A 50 16.07 15.96 -8.07
C MET A 50 15.62 14.89 -7.07
N ILE A 51 16.12 13.67 -7.26
CA ILE A 51 15.95 12.51 -6.39
C ILE A 51 17.29 12.32 -5.65
N TYR A 52 17.33 12.70 -4.38
CA TYR A 52 18.53 12.71 -3.54
C TYR A 52 18.45 11.65 -2.45
N GLY A 53 19.58 11.02 -2.10
CA GLY A 53 19.58 10.00 -1.05
C GLY A 53 20.88 9.21 -0.95
N ASP A 54 20.81 8.08 -0.24
CA ASP A 54 21.95 7.23 0.07
C ASP A 54 22.17 6.08 -0.96
N SER A 55 22.71 4.94 -0.50
CA SER A 55 22.94 3.73 -1.31
C SER A 55 21.67 3.15 -1.92
N ILE A 56 20.52 3.26 -1.24
CA ILE A 56 19.25 2.74 -1.75
C ILE A 56 18.84 3.54 -3.00
N THR A 57 19.09 4.85 -2.96
CA THR A 57 18.89 5.78 -4.09
C THR A 57 19.90 5.56 -5.21
N ASP A 58 21.16 5.32 -4.85
CA ASP A 58 22.23 4.99 -5.81
C ASP A 58 21.94 3.67 -6.57
N GLY A 59 21.18 2.74 -5.95
CA GLY A 59 20.66 1.51 -6.57
C GLY A 59 19.76 1.73 -7.79
N SER A 60 19.26 2.95 -7.98
CA SER A 60 18.65 3.52 -9.20
C SER A 60 17.30 2.99 -9.69
N ILE A 61 16.92 1.74 -9.40
CA ILE A 61 15.71 1.15 -9.98
C ILE A 61 14.48 1.99 -9.62
N TYR A 62 14.29 2.36 -8.34
CA TYR A 62 13.11 3.14 -7.98
C TYR A 62 13.09 4.51 -8.67
N ALA A 63 14.24 5.18 -8.76
CA ALA A 63 14.34 6.50 -9.40
C ALA A 63 14.02 6.44 -10.90
N ARG A 64 14.47 5.37 -11.57
CA ARG A 64 14.16 5.12 -12.99
C ARG A 64 12.69 4.73 -13.16
N THR A 65 12.08 4.01 -12.21
CA THR A 65 10.64 3.75 -12.21
C THR A 65 9.82 5.03 -12.05
N LEU A 66 10.23 5.98 -11.19
CA LEU A 66 9.57 7.30 -11.07
C LEU A 66 9.60 8.06 -12.40
N GLU A 67 10.76 8.09 -13.07
CA GLU A 67 10.91 8.70 -14.39
C GLU A 67 10.06 7.98 -15.46
N ASN A 68 10.12 6.66 -15.51
CA ASN A 68 9.34 5.84 -16.43
C ASN A 68 7.83 6.07 -16.23
N TYR A 69 7.36 6.18 -15.00
CA TYR A 69 5.96 6.49 -14.70
C TYR A 69 5.55 7.81 -15.33
N VAL A 70 6.31 8.89 -15.13
CA VAL A 70 5.98 10.20 -15.70
C VAL A 70 6.02 10.15 -17.23
N LEU A 71 7.06 9.56 -17.82
CA LEU A 71 7.20 9.47 -19.28
C LEU A 71 6.10 8.65 -19.94
N THR A 72 5.59 7.61 -19.27
CA THR A 72 4.51 6.77 -19.81
C THR A 72 3.13 7.32 -19.50
N ARG A 73 2.94 7.96 -18.35
CA ARG A 73 1.65 8.50 -17.94
C ARG A 73 1.35 9.84 -18.57
N PHE A 74 2.36 10.68 -18.75
CA PHE A 74 2.28 12.01 -19.32
C PHE A 74 3.26 12.14 -20.49
N PRO A 75 3.00 11.50 -21.64
CA PRO A 75 3.98 11.39 -22.72
C PRO A 75 4.44 12.72 -23.33
N ASP A 76 3.63 13.77 -23.17
CA ASP A 76 3.90 15.13 -23.65
C ASP A 76 4.73 15.96 -22.66
N TRP A 77 4.78 15.58 -21.38
CA TRP A 77 5.48 16.36 -20.34
C TRP A 77 6.99 16.31 -20.54
N ARG A 78 7.66 17.43 -20.31
CA ARG A 78 9.11 17.61 -20.42
C ARG A 78 9.74 17.81 -19.04
N VAL A 79 9.70 16.77 -18.22
CA VAL A 79 10.35 16.75 -16.89
C VAL A 79 11.81 16.29 -17.03
N THR A 80 12.72 16.99 -16.37
CA THR A 80 14.15 16.62 -16.28
C THR A 80 14.42 15.87 -14.99
N PHE A 81 14.99 14.66 -15.06
CA PHE A 81 15.24 13.82 -13.89
C PHE A 81 16.73 13.71 -13.56
N TYR A 82 17.04 13.93 -12.27
CA TYR A 82 18.36 13.71 -11.69
C TYR A 82 18.25 12.75 -10.51
N ASN A 83 18.98 11.62 -10.58
CA ASN A 83 19.22 10.78 -9.41
C ASN A 83 20.63 11.05 -8.92
N HIS A 84 20.74 11.58 -7.71
CA HIS A 84 21.99 11.94 -7.06
C HIS A 84 22.23 11.14 -5.77
N GLY A 85 21.84 9.86 -5.78
CA GLY A 85 22.14 8.90 -4.73
C GLY A 85 23.64 8.64 -4.57
N TRP A 86 24.10 8.44 -3.33
CA TRP A 86 25.49 8.10 -3.05
C TRP A 86 25.60 7.14 -1.88
N GLY A 87 26.32 6.03 -2.09
CA GLY A 87 26.48 5.00 -1.08
C GLY A 87 27.10 5.52 0.23
N GLY A 88 26.46 5.18 1.35
CA GLY A 88 26.92 5.56 2.70
C GLY A 88 26.63 7.00 3.12
N ASP A 89 25.91 7.77 2.30
CA ASP A 89 25.63 9.17 2.63
C ASP A 89 24.63 9.31 3.79
N VAL A 90 24.66 10.47 4.43
CA VAL A 90 23.85 10.85 5.60
C VAL A 90 23.27 12.25 5.41
N ALA A 91 22.15 12.55 6.07
CA ALA A 91 21.47 13.84 5.93
C ALA A 91 22.39 15.03 6.27
N SER A 92 23.28 14.85 7.25
CA SER A 92 24.21 15.89 7.72
C SER A 92 25.32 16.27 6.75
N ASN A 93 25.44 15.59 5.59
CA ASN A 93 26.45 15.91 4.58
C ASN A 93 26.02 17.06 3.66
N LEU A 94 25.90 18.27 4.21
CA LEU A 94 25.42 19.45 3.48
C LEU A 94 26.35 19.90 2.34
N ALA A 95 27.64 19.56 2.42
CA ALA A 95 28.59 19.83 1.34
C ALA A 95 28.18 19.14 0.02
N ARG A 96 27.54 17.97 0.09
CA ARG A 96 26.97 17.32 -1.10
C ARG A 96 25.73 18.01 -1.62
N VAL A 97 24.92 18.64 -0.78
CA VAL A 97 23.80 19.46 -1.26
C VAL A 97 24.33 20.62 -2.10
N GLU A 98 25.36 21.33 -1.61
CA GLU A 98 26.01 22.41 -2.36
C GLU A 98 26.63 21.94 -3.67
N ARG A 99 27.31 20.79 -3.66
CA ARG A 99 27.99 20.25 -4.84
C ARG A 99 27.02 19.63 -5.84
N ASP A 100 26.10 18.80 -5.39
CA ASP A 100 25.33 17.90 -6.25
C ASP A 100 23.93 18.43 -6.52
N VAL A 101 23.34 19.23 -5.64
CA VAL A 101 21.94 19.65 -5.79
C VAL A 101 21.82 21.07 -6.32
N LEU A 102 22.41 22.04 -5.62
CA LEU A 102 22.23 23.46 -5.94
C LEU A 102 22.59 23.85 -7.39
N PRO A 103 23.66 23.30 -8.02
CA PRO A 103 24.03 23.66 -9.38
C PRO A 103 23.02 23.24 -10.45
N PHE A 104 22.08 22.36 -10.09
CA PHE A 104 21.02 21.87 -10.97
C PHE A 104 19.69 22.60 -10.76
N ALA A 105 19.62 23.53 -9.78
CA ALA A 105 18.48 24.39 -9.50
C ALA A 105 17.11 23.67 -9.61
N PRO A 106 16.88 22.59 -8.82
CA PRO A 106 15.67 21.80 -8.96
C PRO A 106 14.41 22.62 -8.67
N THR A 107 13.33 22.34 -9.40
CA THR A 107 11.97 22.83 -9.07
C THR A 107 11.22 21.84 -8.17
N VAL A 108 11.65 20.59 -8.16
CA VAL A 108 11.17 19.55 -7.26
C VAL A 108 12.35 18.80 -6.66
N PHE A 109 12.33 18.58 -5.34
CA PHE A 109 13.36 17.87 -4.60
C PHE A 109 12.73 16.82 -3.70
N THR A 110 13.17 15.57 -3.83
CA THR A 110 12.92 14.52 -2.84
C THR A 110 14.21 14.04 -2.22
N GLU A 111 14.13 13.70 -0.95
CA GLU A 111 15.28 13.19 -0.21
C GLU A 111 14.90 11.99 0.65
N ALA A 112 15.66 10.90 0.49
CA ALA A 112 15.48 9.63 1.18
C ALA A 112 16.76 9.19 1.92
N MET A 113 17.03 9.82 3.07
CA MET A 113 18.09 9.50 4.03
C MET A 113 17.48 9.06 5.37
N GLY A 114 18.27 8.28 6.12
CA GLY A 114 17.90 7.79 7.45
C GLY A 114 18.52 6.44 7.76
N MET A 115 18.82 5.64 6.72
CA MET A 115 19.42 4.31 6.88
C MET A 115 20.82 4.44 7.52
N ASN A 116 21.71 5.25 6.95
CA ASN A 116 23.04 5.45 7.53
C ASN A 116 23.03 6.35 8.78
N ASP A 117 22.12 7.32 8.85
CA ASP A 117 21.99 8.25 9.97
C ASP A 117 21.62 7.54 11.28
N ALA A 118 20.78 6.50 11.18
CA ALA A 118 20.39 5.64 12.30
C ALA A 118 21.59 4.93 12.95
N SER A 119 22.78 4.92 12.31
CA SER A 119 24.04 4.43 12.90
C SER A 119 23.95 3.01 13.50
N TYR A 120 22.98 2.21 13.04
CA TYR A 120 22.73 0.84 13.46
C TYR A 120 22.45 0.63 14.96
N THR A 121 22.04 1.68 15.68
CA THR A 121 21.82 1.67 17.15
C THR A 121 20.67 2.62 17.54
N ILE A 122 20.11 2.49 18.76
CA ILE A 122 19.16 3.49 19.28
C ILE A 122 19.87 4.85 19.34
N PRO A 123 19.37 5.91 18.67
CA PRO A 123 20.06 7.18 18.59
C PRO A 123 20.19 7.79 19.99
N SER A 124 21.42 8.10 20.38
CA SER A 124 21.62 9.09 21.44
C SER A 124 21.14 10.47 20.94
N GLU A 125 20.90 11.38 21.88
CA GLU A 125 20.36 12.71 21.59
C GLU A 125 21.18 13.46 20.52
N GLY A 126 22.52 13.35 20.54
CA GLY A 126 23.42 14.02 19.60
C GLY A 126 23.24 13.62 18.13
N PRO A 127 23.33 12.32 17.75
CA PRO A 127 23.01 11.85 16.39
C PRO A 127 21.64 12.28 15.88
N LEU A 128 20.58 12.17 16.70
CA LEU A 128 19.24 12.61 16.32
C LEU A 128 19.20 14.12 16.06
N GLN A 129 19.80 14.92 16.94
CA GLN A 129 19.90 16.37 16.74
C GLN A 129 20.65 16.72 15.45
N ARG A 130 21.79 16.06 15.16
CA ARG A 130 22.52 16.28 13.90
C ARG A 130 21.68 15.94 12.67
N TYR A 131 20.93 14.83 12.71
CA TYR A 131 20.01 14.43 11.63
C TYR A 131 18.94 15.50 11.38
N LEU A 132 18.25 15.94 12.43
CA LEU A 132 17.16 16.93 12.30
C LEU A 132 17.69 18.32 11.92
N GLU A 133 18.83 18.72 12.49
CA GLU A 133 19.44 20.02 12.22
C GLU A 133 19.96 20.12 10.77
N ALA A 134 20.37 19.00 10.17
CA ALA A 134 20.72 18.97 8.77
C ALA A 134 19.57 19.45 7.88
N TYR A 135 18.33 19.02 8.12
CA TYR A 135 17.18 19.49 7.35
C TYR A 135 16.84 20.96 7.63
N ARG A 136 17.02 21.43 8.86
CA ARG A 136 16.83 22.86 9.20
C ARG A 136 17.78 23.77 8.42
N GLN A 137 18.95 23.26 8.01
CA GLN A 137 19.91 23.98 7.16
C GLN A 137 19.68 23.71 5.67
N MET A 138 19.40 22.46 5.28
CA MET A 138 19.21 22.05 3.89
C MET A 138 18.02 22.75 3.22
N ILE A 139 16.87 22.84 3.91
CA ILE A 139 15.66 23.45 3.33
C ILE A 139 15.87 24.93 2.97
N PRO A 140 16.44 25.79 3.85
CA PRO A 140 16.83 27.14 3.47
C PRO A 140 17.81 27.21 2.29
N MET A 141 18.83 26.32 2.23
CA MET A 141 19.78 26.30 1.10
C MET A 141 19.07 26.04 -0.23
N LEU A 142 18.13 25.10 -0.25
CA LEU A 142 17.32 24.78 -1.42
C LEU A 142 16.43 25.96 -1.83
N ARG A 143 15.72 26.58 -0.87
CA ARG A 143 14.86 27.75 -1.12
C ARG A 143 15.65 29.00 -1.52
N GLN A 144 16.90 29.12 -1.08
CA GLN A 144 17.77 30.20 -1.53
C GLN A 144 18.18 30.03 -3.00
N ALA A 145 18.46 28.79 -3.43
CA ALA A 145 18.79 28.49 -4.82
C ALA A 145 17.57 28.59 -5.74
N ASN A 146 16.41 28.13 -5.28
CA ASN A 146 15.14 28.27 -5.97
C ASN A 146 13.99 28.48 -4.97
N PRO A 147 13.44 29.71 -4.84
CA PRO A 147 12.37 30.01 -3.89
C PRO A 147 11.08 29.19 -4.08
N ASP A 148 10.84 28.71 -5.30
CA ASP A 148 9.63 27.98 -5.69
C ASP A 148 9.80 26.45 -5.64
N VAL A 149 10.95 25.96 -5.12
CA VAL A 149 11.21 24.52 -5.04
C VAL A 149 10.15 23.82 -4.17
N ARG A 150 9.51 22.79 -4.75
CA ARG A 150 8.65 21.87 -4.02
C ARG A 150 9.50 20.77 -3.40
N ILE A 151 9.34 20.56 -2.10
CA ILE A 151 10.18 19.63 -1.34
C ILE A 151 9.29 18.57 -0.70
N ALA A 152 9.65 17.30 -0.89
CA ALA A 152 9.10 16.20 -0.10
C ALA A 152 10.22 15.43 0.59
N LEU A 153 10.14 15.35 1.92
CA LEU A 153 11.02 14.52 2.73
C LEU A 153 10.47 13.09 2.74
N VAL A 154 11.27 12.13 2.32
CA VAL A 154 10.89 10.72 2.26
C VAL A 154 11.58 9.99 3.41
N SER A 155 10.84 9.23 4.21
CA SER A 155 11.46 8.44 5.28
C SER A 155 12.33 7.30 4.72
N ALA A 156 13.22 6.74 5.52
CA ALA A 156 13.87 5.48 5.17
C ALA A 156 12.86 4.32 5.18
N ILE A 157 13.12 3.27 4.41
CA ILE A 157 12.40 1.99 4.53
C ILE A 157 12.70 1.31 5.88
N PRO A 158 11.83 0.40 6.36
CA PRO A 158 12.15 -0.43 7.52
C PRO A 158 13.34 -1.34 7.23
N TYR A 159 14.11 -1.66 8.28
CA TYR A 159 15.10 -2.72 8.22
C TYR A 159 14.39 -4.07 8.14
N GLU A 160 14.69 -4.84 7.11
CA GLU A 160 14.16 -6.20 6.97
C GLU A 160 15.01 -7.13 7.84
N ASN A 161 14.41 -7.63 8.92
CA ASN A 161 15.13 -8.46 9.90
C ASN A 161 15.46 -9.83 9.29
N MET A 162 16.75 -10.07 9.02
CA MET A 162 17.23 -11.31 8.41
C MET A 162 17.96 -12.18 9.43
N ALA A 163 17.62 -13.47 9.47
CA ALA A 163 18.31 -14.45 10.30
C ALA A 163 19.82 -14.49 9.95
N GLY A 164 20.70 -14.35 10.94
CA GLY A 164 22.16 -14.38 10.74
C GLY A 164 22.81 -13.04 10.35
N SER A 165 22.05 -11.94 10.22
CA SER A 165 22.57 -10.59 9.94
C SER A 165 23.36 -9.94 11.10
N GLY A 166 23.38 -10.58 12.28
CA GLY A 166 23.99 -10.04 13.49
C GLY A 166 23.23 -8.88 14.14
N ARG A 167 22.02 -8.53 13.64
CA ARG A 167 21.23 -7.34 14.04
C ARG A 167 19.77 -7.67 14.38
N ALA A 168 19.54 -8.86 14.94
CA ALA A 168 18.22 -9.46 15.12
C ALA A 168 17.40 -8.95 16.32
N ASP A 169 17.93 -8.00 17.11
CA ASP A 169 17.29 -7.50 18.34
C ASP A 169 16.18 -6.46 18.10
N GLY A 170 15.94 -6.07 16.84
CA GLY A 170 14.87 -5.14 16.45
C GLY A 170 15.15 -3.67 16.77
N ALA A 171 16.24 -3.34 17.47
CA ALA A 171 16.55 -1.97 17.88
C ALA A 171 16.78 -1.04 16.68
N TYR A 172 17.34 -1.57 15.61
CA TYR A 172 17.59 -0.81 14.39
C TYR A 172 16.30 -0.48 13.62
N ALA A 173 15.39 -1.44 13.48
CA ALA A 173 14.07 -1.19 12.88
C ALA A 173 13.26 -0.15 13.68
N GLN A 174 13.32 -0.22 15.01
CA GLN A 174 12.70 0.79 15.89
C GLN A 174 13.29 2.18 15.69
N THR A 175 14.62 2.25 15.51
CA THR A 175 15.32 3.50 15.25
C THR A 175 14.87 4.14 13.95
N LEU A 176 14.78 3.36 12.87
CA LEU A 176 14.31 3.85 11.58
C LEU A 176 12.87 4.36 11.65
N GLY A 177 11.99 3.64 12.37
CA GLY A 177 10.62 4.11 12.61
C GLY A 177 10.58 5.40 13.46
N MET A 178 11.50 5.58 14.40
CA MET A 178 11.63 6.81 15.17
C MET A 178 12.13 7.97 14.31
N LEU A 179 13.13 7.75 13.45
CA LEU A 179 13.60 8.77 12.50
C LEU A 179 12.48 9.17 11.53
N ALA A 180 11.70 8.21 11.02
CA ALA A 180 10.54 8.50 10.17
C ALA A 180 9.54 9.45 10.85
N ARG A 181 9.14 9.15 12.11
CA ARG A 181 8.23 10.01 12.88
C ARG A 181 8.81 11.40 13.16
N TYR A 182 10.09 11.51 13.52
CA TYR A 182 10.70 12.83 13.73
C TYR A 182 10.84 13.62 12.44
N LYS A 183 11.15 12.95 11.32
CA LYS A 183 11.22 13.57 10.00
C LYS A 183 9.85 14.08 9.56
N GLU A 184 8.77 13.34 9.81
CA GLU A 184 7.40 13.77 9.57
C GLU A 184 7.06 15.05 10.36
N GLN A 185 7.31 15.05 11.68
CA GLN A 185 7.06 16.22 12.53
C GLN A 185 7.87 17.43 12.06
N LEU A 186 9.12 17.21 11.66
CA LEU A 186 9.98 18.26 11.15
C LEU A 186 9.49 18.79 9.80
N ALA A 187 9.05 17.93 8.88
CA ALA A 187 8.49 18.33 7.59
C ALA A 187 7.28 19.27 7.77
N ARG A 188 6.36 18.91 8.69
CA ARG A 188 5.23 19.77 9.07
C ARG A 188 5.68 21.13 9.60
N THR A 189 6.72 21.15 10.45
CA THR A 189 7.26 22.39 11.03
C THR A 189 7.95 23.27 9.98
N LEU A 190 8.63 22.68 9.00
CA LEU A 190 9.34 23.39 7.94
C LEU A 190 8.44 23.77 6.74
N GLY A 191 7.16 23.33 6.77
CA GLY A 191 6.19 23.56 5.71
C GLY A 191 6.60 22.90 4.40
N VAL A 192 7.00 21.63 4.46
CA VAL A 192 7.34 20.80 3.30
C VAL A 192 6.56 19.49 3.36
N GLU A 193 6.40 18.82 2.22
CA GLU A 193 5.68 17.55 2.15
C GLU A 193 6.47 16.43 2.83
N PHE A 194 5.75 15.40 3.28
CA PHE A 194 6.34 14.17 3.82
C PHE A 194 5.72 12.96 3.16
N ILE A 195 6.57 12.01 2.75
CA ILE A 195 6.16 10.71 2.21
C ILE A 195 6.61 9.63 3.19
N ASP A 196 5.64 8.94 3.80
CA ASP A 196 5.88 7.85 4.75
C ASP A 196 6.22 6.54 4.04
N LEU A 197 7.44 6.49 3.51
CA LEU A 197 7.98 5.29 2.90
C LEU A 197 8.18 4.17 3.92
N PHE A 198 8.38 4.48 5.21
CA PHE A 198 8.62 3.48 6.24
C PHE A 198 7.38 2.60 6.43
N THR A 199 6.23 3.24 6.65
CA THR A 199 4.96 2.54 6.87
C THR A 199 4.48 1.89 5.58
N GLY A 200 4.40 2.63 4.47
CA GLY A 200 3.88 2.10 3.20
C GLY A 200 4.70 0.93 2.65
N TYR A 201 6.03 0.96 2.78
CA TYR A 201 6.88 -0.16 2.41
C TYR A 201 6.71 -1.33 3.38
N GLY A 202 6.62 -1.05 4.69
CA GLY A 202 6.44 -2.07 5.72
C GLY A 202 5.13 -2.87 5.56
N GLU A 203 4.03 -2.19 5.23
CA GLU A 203 2.73 -2.82 4.97
C GLU A 203 2.76 -3.72 3.74
N LYS A 204 3.31 -3.24 2.63
CA LYS A 204 3.39 -4.00 1.37
C LYS A 204 4.38 -5.16 1.48
N MET A 205 5.53 -4.97 2.15
CA MET A 205 6.43 -6.07 2.52
C MET A 205 5.68 -7.09 3.37
N GLY A 206 4.84 -6.59 4.26
CA GLY A 206 4.08 -7.40 5.17
C GLY A 206 3.13 -8.36 4.46
N LEU A 207 2.29 -7.78 3.61
CA LEU A 207 1.37 -8.50 2.74
C LEU A 207 2.10 -9.51 1.84
N GLY A 208 3.25 -9.13 1.28
CA GLY A 208 4.09 -10.01 0.49
C GLY A 208 4.52 -11.27 1.25
N LYS A 209 4.88 -11.15 2.53
CA LYS A 209 5.26 -12.28 3.39
C LYS A 209 4.06 -13.13 3.85
N VAL A 210 2.87 -12.55 4.00
CA VAL A 210 1.63 -13.32 4.25
C VAL A 210 1.35 -14.27 3.07
N ILE A 211 1.49 -13.75 1.85
CA ILE A 211 1.18 -14.52 0.63
C ILE A 211 2.34 -15.44 0.25
N TYR A 212 3.60 -15.02 0.52
CA TYR A 212 4.81 -15.76 0.21
C TYR A 212 5.80 -15.69 1.40
N PRO A 213 5.79 -16.63 2.37
CA PRO A 213 6.60 -16.50 3.60
C PRO A 213 8.12 -16.46 3.41
N ASP A 214 8.64 -17.07 2.34
CA ASP A 214 10.07 -17.05 1.97
C ASP A 214 10.50 -15.72 1.33
N PHE A 215 9.58 -14.76 1.27
CA PHE A 215 9.75 -13.50 0.57
C PHE A 215 10.74 -12.59 1.29
N VAL A 216 11.79 -12.23 0.57
CA VAL A 216 12.84 -11.33 1.02
C VAL A 216 12.98 -10.23 -0.01
N LEU A 217 12.87 -8.97 0.42
CA LEU A 217 13.02 -7.81 -0.46
C LEU A 217 14.47 -7.35 -0.60
N SER A 218 15.32 -7.72 0.36
CA SER A 218 16.72 -7.31 0.45
C SER A 218 17.62 -8.46 0.90
N GLY A 219 18.78 -8.62 0.26
CA GLY A 219 19.72 -9.70 0.63
C GLY A 219 20.39 -9.51 1.99
N ASP A 220 20.45 -8.27 2.49
CA ASP A 220 21.18 -7.87 3.70
C ASP A 220 20.30 -7.13 4.73
N GLY A 221 18.99 -7.05 4.48
CA GLY A 221 18.04 -6.29 5.30
C GLY A 221 18.00 -4.79 5.02
N ILE A 222 18.91 -4.27 4.18
CA ILE A 222 19.14 -2.84 3.96
C ILE A 222 18.88 -2.43 2.51
N HIS A 223 19.44 -3.16 1.54
CA HIS A 223 19.45 -2.79 0.13
C HIS A 223 18.43 -3.64 -0.63
N PRO A 224 17.27 -3.07 -1.01
CA PRO A 224 16.25 -3.84 -1.69
C PRO A 224 16.69 -4.19 -3.11
N GLY A 225 16.36 -5.40 -3.53
CA GLY A 225 16.45 -5.84 -4.92
C GLY A 225 15.38 -5.19 -5.81
N PRO A 226 15.25 -5.64 -7.08
CA PRO A 226 14.33 -5.02 -8.04
C PRO A 226 12.86 -4.92 -7.58
N ALA A 227 12.34 -5.94 -6.89
CA ALA A 227 10.99 -5.93 -6.34
C ALA A 227 10.81 -4.83 -5.28
N GLY A 228 11.73 -4.75 -4.31
CA GLY A 228 11.67 -3.74 -3.26
C GLY A 228 11.90 -2.33 -3.79
N GLN A 229 12.79 -2.15 -4.75
CA GLN A 229 12.97 -0.87 -5.44
C GLN A 229 11.70 -0.44 -6.19
N THR A 230 11.00 -1.38 -6.83
CA THR A 230 9.70 -1.09 -7.47
C THR A 230 8.64 -0.71 -6.44
N MET A 231 8.62 -1.35 -5.28
CA MET A 231 7.73 -1.00 -4.17
C MET A 231 8.04 0.40 -3.61
N ILE A 232 9.31 0.78 -3.47
CA ILE A 232 9.70 2.15 -3.09
C ILE A 232 9.11 3.16 -4.07
N ALA A 233 9.24 2.91 -5.38
CA ALA A 233 8.67 3.79 -6.39
C ALA A 233 7.14 3.87 -6.28
N GLN A 234 6.46 2.74 -6.07
CA GLN A 234 5.00 2.72 -5.87
C GLN A 234 4.59 3.61 -4.69
N VAL A 235 5.19 3.43 -3.51
CA VAL A 235 4.84 4.20 -2.30
C VAL A 235 5.15 5.70 -2.48
N ILE A 236 6.25 6.04 -3.16
CA ILE A 236 6.57 7.44 -3.47
C ILE A 236 5.54 8.03 -4.45
N LEU A 237 5.14 7.28 -5.48
CA LEU A 237 4.10 7.72 -6.43
C LEU A 237 2.76 7.93 -5.73
N GLU A 238 2.35 7.00 -4.87
CA GLU A 238 1.15 7.12 -4.04
C GLU A 238 1.22 8.38 -3.16
N GLY A 239 2.33 8.59 -2.44
CA GLY A 239 2.57 9.78 -1.63
C GLY A 239 2.65 11.10 -2.41
N MET A 240 2.94 11.03 -3.71
CA MET A 240 2.89 12.18 -4.63
C MET A 240 1.51 12.41 -5.25
N ASN A 241 0.50 11.60 -4.92
CA ASN A 241 -0.81 11.58 -5.55
C ASN A 241 -0.74 11.28 -7.06
N ALA A 242 0.13 10.35 -7.46
CA ALA A 242 0.26 9.94 -8.84
C ALA A 242 -1.03 9.24 -9.34
N PRO A 243 -1.60 9.64 -10.50
CA PRO A 243 -2.82 9.03 -10.99
C PRO A 243 -2.64 7.59 -11.51
N ALA A 244 -3.42 6.66 -10.95
CA ALA A 244 -3.37 5.25 -11.33
C ALA A 244 -3.88 4.92 -12.75
N LEU A 245 -4.82 5.72 -13.29
CA LEU A 245 -5.54 5.41 -14.53
C LEU A 245 -4.68 5.62 -15.78
N VAL A 246 -4.45 4.58 -16.56
CA VAL A 246 -3.78 4.63 -17.88
C VAL A 246 -4.83 5.07 -18.89
N SER A 247 -5.85 4.23 -19.08
CA SER A 247 -7.04 4.53 -19.85
C SER A 247 -8.19 3.58 -19.48
N CYS A 248 -9.41 3.91 -19.88
CA CYS A 248 -10.57 3.05 -19.69
C CYS A 248 -11.48 3.11 -20.90
N LEU A 249 -11.81 1.94 -21.45
CA LEU A 249 -12.79 1.80 -22.53
C LEU A 249 -13.94 0.89 -22.07
N LYS A 250 -15.17 1.35 -22.27
CA LYS A 250 -16.39 0.57 -22.02
C LYS A 250 -17.14 0.36 -23.32
N LEU A 251 -17.44 -0.90 -23.66
CA LEU A 251 -18.21 -1.30 -24.82
C LEU A 251 -19.48 -2.02 -24.38
N ASP A 252 -20.61 -1.67 -24.99
CA ASP A 252 -21.86 -2.43 -24.90
C ASP A 252 -22.06 -3.18 -26.21
N VAL A 253 -22.17 -4.51 -26.14
CA VAL A 253 -22.43 -5.40 -27.27
C VAL A 253 -23.90 -5.82 -27.26
N THR A 254 -24.56 -5.71 -28.41
CA THR A 254 -25.96 -6.12 -28.61
C THR A 254 -26.09 -6.80 -29.96
N GLY A 255 -26.22 -8.14 -29.96
CA GLY A 255 -26.27 -8.92 -31.19
C GLY A 255 -24.95 -8.83 -31.97
N ASP A 256 -25.03 -8.36 -33.21
CA ASP A 256 -23.92 -8.15 -34.13
C ASP A 256 -23.38 -6.70 -34.12
N GLN A 257 -23.76 -5.91 -33.13
CA GLN A 257 -23.31 -4.53 -32.97
C GLN A 257 -22.62 -4.32 -31.63
N ALA A 258 -21.64 -3.42 -31.61
CA ALA A 258 -21.01 -2.94 -30.39
C ALA A 258 -20.88 -1.41 -30.45
N LYS A 259 -21.11 -0.75 -29.32
CA LYS A 259 -21.00 0.72 -29.19
C LYS A 259 -20.10 1.08 -28.02
N VAL A 260 -19.43 2.23 -28.14
CA VAL A 260 -18.69 2.83 -27.02
C VAL A 260 -19.68 3.42 -26.03
N ALA A 261 -19.71 2.87 -24.82
CA ALA A 261 -20.51 3.39 -23.72
C ALA A 261 -19.77 4.53 -22.99
N ASP A 262 -18.45 4.41 -22.83
CA ASP A 262 -17.59 5.42 -22.21
C ASP A 262 -16.15 5.21 -22.69
N ALA A 263 -15.40 6.30 -22.84
CA ALA A 263 -13.99 6.27 -23.18
C ALA A 263 -13.27 7.38 -22.41
N VAL A 264 -12.38 6.99 -21.51
CA VAL A 264 -11.62 7.90 -20.64
C VAL A 264 -10.15 7.72 -20.93
N ARG A 265 -9.50 8.82 -21.31
CA ARG A 265 -8.08 8.85 -21.73
C ARG A 265 -7.76 7.87 -22.87
N CYS A 266 -8.74 7.53 -23.69
CA CYS A 266 -8.52 6.78 -24.92
C CYS A 266 -9.54 7.16 -26.00
N GLN A 267 -9.28 6.74 -27.22
CA GLN A 267 -10.20 6.74 -28.34
C GLN A 267 -10.38 5.31 -28.84
N ALA A 268 -11.54 5.01 -29.39
CA ALA A 268 -11.83 3.74 -30.04
C ALA A 268 -12.36 3.96 -31.47
N LYS A 269 -12.01 3.05 -32.39
CA LYS A 269 -12.47 3.05 -33.79
C LYS A 269 -12.56 1.63 -34.34
N ASP A 270 -13.03 1.49 -35.57
CA ASP A 270 -13.05 0.21 -36.31
C ASP A 270 -13.68 -0.93 -35.48
N ILE A 271 -14.77 -0.60 -34.79
CA ILE A 271 -15.50 -1.50 -33.89
C ILE A 271 -16.40 -2.40 -34.74
N ALA A 272 -16.23 -3.71 -34.61
CA ALA A 272 -17.03 -4.70 -35.33
C ALA A 272 -17.29 -5.94 -34.46
N VAL A 273 -18.45 -6.56 -34.69
CA VAL A 273 -18.81 -7.87 -34.14
C VAL A 273 -19.12 -8.79 -35.31
N THR A 274 -18.32 -9.85 -35.48
CA THR A 274 -18.51 -10.83 -36.55
C THR A 274 -18.38 -12.22 -35.98
N ASP A 275 -19.38 -13.09 -36.16
CA ASP A 275 -19.40 -14.46 -35.65
C ASP A 275 -19.07 -14.56 -34.15
N GLY A 276 -19.57 -13.60 -33.37
CA GLY A 276 -19.32 -13.50 -31.92
C GLY A 276 -17.95 -12.95 -31.53
N VAL A 277 -17.05 -12.71 -32.49
CA VAL A 277 -15.75 -12.05 -32.26
C VAL A 277 -15.96 -10.54 -32.20
N VAL A 278 -15.56 -9.92 -31.09
CA VAL A 278 -15.57 -8.45 -30.92
C VAL A 278 -14.19 -7.91 -31.23
N SER A 279 -14.10 -6.88 -32.07
CA SER A 279 -12.81 -6.31 -32.46
C SER A 279 -12.88 -4.80 -32.58
N PHE A 280 -11.83 -4.09 -32.15
CA PHE A 280 -11.78 -2.64 -32.16
C PHE A 280 -10.33 -2.12 -32.14
N GLY A 281 -10.08 -0.94 -32.69
CA GLY A 281 -8.84 -0.21 -32.47
C GLY A 281 -8.95 0.65 -31.20
N ARG A 282 -7.90 0.70 -30.38
CA ARG A 282 -7.79 1.60 -29.21
C ARG A 282 -6.50 2.43 -29.31
N LEU A 283 -6.63 3.74 -29.06
CA LEU A 283 -5.50 4.65 -28.85
C LEU A 283 -5.64 5.24 -27.44
N ALA A 284 -4.77 4.86 -26.52
CA ALA A 284 -4.69 5.47 -25.19
C ALA A 284 -3.93 6.80 -25.23
N ARG A 285 -4.12 7.66 -24.24
CA ARG A 285 -3.31 8.87 -24.02
C ARG A 285 -2.04 8.60 -23.20
N SER A 286 -1.89 7.39 -22.68
CA SER A 286 -0.82 6.98 -21.78
C SER A 286 -0.46 5.52 -22.01
N LEU A 287 0.71 5.12 -21.52
CA LEU A 287 1.15 3.74 -21.41
C LEU A 287 1.17 3.31 -19.93
N PRO A 288 1.11 2.01 -19.63
CA PRO A 288 1.40 1.51 -18.28
C PRO A 288 2.87 1.82 -17.92
N CYS A 289 3.13 2.07 -16.64
CA CYS A 289 4.48 2.19 -16.10
C CYS A 289 5.18 0.83 -16.21
N PRO A 290 6.30 0.74 -16.92
CA PRO A 290 7.06 -0.49 -17.05
C PRO A 290 7.69 -0.86 -15.70
N VAL A 291 7.84 -2.16 -15.47
CA VAL A 291 8.60 -2.69 -14.34
C VAL A 291 9.78 -3.47 -14.90
N GLU A 292 10.95 -3.19 -14.35
CA GLU A 292 12.19 -3.81 -14.81
C GLU A 292 12.43 -5.15 -14.14
N GLN A 293 13.09 -6.05 -14.87
CA GLN A 293 13.53 -7.36 -14.38
C GLN A 293 12.37 -8.22 -13.84
N VAL A 294 11.13 -7.99 -14.32
CA VAL A 294 9.98 -8.82 -13.95
C VAL A 294 10.27 -10.27 -14.32
N ASN A 295 10.27 -11.11 -13.30
CA ASN A 295 10.31 -12.56 -13.40
C ASN A 295 9.07 -13.13 -12.67
N PRO A 296 8.78 -14.44 -12.76
CA PRO A 296 7.58 -15.01 -12.14
C PRO A 296 7.45 -14.71 -10.64
N THR A 297 8.56 -14.69 -9.89
CA THR A 297 8.56 -14.37 -8.45
C THR A 297 8.21 -12.91 -8.21
N ILE A 298 8.83 -11.99 -8.96
CA ILE A 298 8.54 -10.55 -8.86
C ILE A 298 7.10 -10.27 -9.31
N LYS A 299 6.61 -10.94 -10.36
CA LYS A 299 5.25 -10.77 -10.86
C LYS A 299 4.22 -11.18 -9.80
N ARG A 300 4.40 -12.35 -9.18
CA ARG A 300 3.59 -12.82 -8.06
C ARG A 300 3.53 -11.81 -6.92
N PHE A 301 4.68 -11.25 -6.58
CA PHE A 301 4.76 -10.19 -5.58
C PHE A 301 4.00 -8.92 -5.99
N LEU A 302 4.18 -8.43 -7.22
CA LEU A 302 3.49 -7.22 -7.70
C LEU A 302 1.97 -7.42 -7.77
N ASP A 303 1.51 -8.64 -8.04
CA ASP A 303 0.10 -9.01 -7.96
C ASP A 303 -0.41 -9.00 -6.52
N ALA A 304 0.39 -9.53 -5.57
CA ALA A 304 0.07 -9.58 -4.15
C ALA A 304 -0.07 -8.18 -3.52
N VAL A 305 0.73 -7.20 -3.96
CA VAL A 305 0.67 -5.81 -3.46
C VAL A 305 -0.15 -4.87 -4.35
N GLU A 306 -0.96 -5.46 -5.24
CA GLU A 306 -1.90 -4.75 -6.11
C GLU A 306 -1.24 -3.63 -6.95
N PHE A 307 0.04 -3.77 -7.31
CA PHE A 307 0.80 -2.75 -8.02
C PHE A 307 0.07 -2.24 -9.28
N SER A 308 -0.49 -3.15 -10.06
CA SER A 308 -1.18 -2.76 -11.30
C SER A 308 -2.49 -2.02 -11.04
N GLU A 309 -3.16 -2.28 -9.93
CA GLU A 309 -4.40 -1.58 -9.56
C GLU A 309 -4.11 -0.20 -8.96
N GLU A 310 -3.00 -0.06 -8.24
CA GLU A 310 -2.62 1.21 -7.63
C GLU A 310 -1.96 2.19 -8.62
N ILE A 311 -1.23 1.71 -9.64
CA ILE A 311 -0.51 2.62 -10.55
C ILE A 311 -0.72 2.39 -12.05
N ASN A 312 -1.26 1.24 -12.49
CA ASN A 312 -1.37 0.85 -13.91
C ASN A 312 -2.78 0.40 -14.32
N ARG A 313 -3.83 1.12 -13.93
CA ARG A 313 -5.21 0.77 -14.34
C ARG A 313 -5.43 1.05 -15.83
N ASP A 314 -5.22 0.07 -16.68
CA ASP A 314 -5.61 0.11 -18.09
C ASP A 314 -6.85 -0.76 -18.30
N MET A 315 -8.03 -0.15 -18.17
CA MET A 315 -9.27 -0.90 -18.01
C MET A 315 -9.96 -1.17 -19.34
N LEU A 316 -10.55 -2.36 -19.47
CA LEU A 316 -11.46 -2.73 -20.55
C LEU A 316 -12.73 -3.35 -19.96
N PHE A 317 -13.88 -2.78 -20.32
CA PHE A 317 -15.19 -3.32 -19.97
C PHE A 317 -15.93 -3.68 -21.26
N VAL A 318 -16.46 -4.89 -21.35
CA VAL A 318 -17.28 -5.33 -22.49
C VAL A 318 -18.50 -6.09 -21.98
N ARG A 319 -19.67 -5.48 -22.12
CA ARG A 319 -20.95 -6.04 -21.67
C ARG A 319 -21.74 -6.64 -22.83
N GLY A 320 -22.60 -7.60 -22.54
CA GLY A 320 -23.49 -8.20 -23.54
C GLY A 320 -22.82 -9.22 -24.47
N LEU A 321 -21.67 -9.76 -24.05
CA LEU A 321 -21.00 -10.86 -24.73
C LEU A 321 -21.82 -12.16 -24.60
N ALA A 322 -21.90 -12.94 -25.69
CA ALA A 322 -22.78 -14.11 -25.78
C ALA A 322 -22.11 -15.42 -25.32
N ALA A 323 -20.80 -15.57 -25.53
CA ALA A 323 -20.05 -16.74 -25.09
C ALA A 323 -19.65 -16.61 -23.61
N PRO A 324 -19.41 -17.72 -22.89
CA PRO A 324 -19.03 -17.65 -21.48
C PRO A 324 -17.62 -17.11 -21.24
N ALA A 325 -16.72 -17.23 -22.22
CA ALA A 325 -15.33 -16.77 -22.11
C ALA A 325 -14.77 -16.31 -23.47
N TYR A 326 -13.75 -15.46 -23.40
CA TYR A 326 -13.09 -14.84 -24.54
C TYR A 326 -11.58 -14.81 -24.34
N GLU A 327 -10.84 -15.16 -25.39
CA GLU A 327 -9.42 -14.85 -25.48
C GLU A 327 -9.26 -13.39 -25.92
N LEU A 328 -8.61 -12.57 -25.09
CA LEU A 328 -8.24 -11.21 -25.42
C LEU A 328 -6.87 -11.20 -26.11
N LYS A 329 -6.83 -10.64 -27.32
CA LYS A 329 -5.60 -10.35 -28.07
C LYS A 329 -5.41 -8.87 -28.29
N ILE A 330 -4.16 -8.44 -28.28
CA ILE A 330 -3.72 -7.11 -28.71
C ILE A 330 -2.67 -7.31 -29.79
N ASP A 331 -2.90 -6.74 -30.98
CA ASP A 331 -2.11 -6.99 -32.21
C ASP A 331 -1.76 -8.47 -32.40
N ASP A 332 -2.78 -9.33 -32.32
CA ASP A 332 -2.70 -10.80 -32.44
C ASP A 332 -1.92 -11.53 -31.33
N VAL A 333 -1.37 -10.81 -30.35
CA VAL A 333 -0.72 -11.40 -29.17
C VAL A 333 -1.75 -11.64 -28.07
N SER A 334 -1.81 -12.88 -27.58
CA SER A 334 -2.69 -13.28 -26.47
C SER A 334 -2.28 -12.61 -25.16
N ILE A 335 -3.21 -11.88 -24.54
CA ILE A 335 -3.03 -11.21 -23.26
C ILE A 335 -3.59 -12.06 -22.11
N GLY A 336 -4.67 -12.79 -22.39
CA GLY A 336 -5.32 -13.65 -21.42
C GLY A 336 -6.66 -14.17 -21.90
N VAL A 337 -7.21 -15.13 -21.15
CA VAL A 337 -8.58 -15.61 -21.31
C VAL A 337 -9.38 -15.10 -20.12
N TYR A 338 -10.52 -14.47 -20.41
CA TYR A 338 -11.41 -13.87 -19.42
C TYR A 338 -12.83 -14.35 -19.66
N SER A 339 -13.57 -14.58 -18.59
CA SER A 339 -15.01 -14.81 -18.65
C SER A 339 -15.74 -13.55 -19.15
N ALA A 340 -16.93 -13.74 -19.74
CA ALA A 340 -17.80 -12.63 -20.09
C ALA A 340 -18.18 -11.78 -18.87
N ASP A 341 -18.28 -12.39 -17.68
CA ASP A 341 -18.57 -11.69 -16.43
C ASP A 341 -17.39 -10.82 -15.98
N GLU A 342 -16.15 -11.33 -16.03
CA GLU A 342 -14.94 -10.54 -15.78
C GLU A 342 -14.82 -9.34 -16.72
N LEU A 343 -15.11 -9.54 -18.01
CA LEU A 343 -15.13 -8.46 -19.00
C LEU A 343 -16.26 -7.46 -18.73
N ALA A 344 -17.43 -7.92 -18.26
CA ALA A 344 -18.57 -7.04 -17.96
C ALA A 344 -18.31 -6.16 -16.72
N ILE A 345 -17.61 -6.70 -15.70
CA ILE A 345 -17.21 -5.96 -14.50
C ILE A 345 -15.90 -5.17 -14.68
N GLY A 346 -15.09 -5.51 -15.67
CA GLY A 346 -13.89 -4.80 -16.07
C GLY A 346 -12.59 -5.56 -15.79
N VAL A 347 -11.72 -5.65 -16.80
CA VAL A 347 -10.39 -6.26 -16.69
C VAL A 347 -9.29 -5.21 -16.84
N ASN A 348 -8.24 -5.33 -16.03
CA ASN A 348 -7.04 -4.52 -16.16
C ASN A 348 -6.06 -5.18 -17.15
N VAL A 349 -5.98 -4.65 -18.37
CA VAL A 349 -5.16 -5.24 -19.44
C VAL A 349 -3.66 -5.04 -19.23
N ALA A 350 -3.24 -4.19 -18.30
CA ALA A 350 -1.84 -4.01 -17.93
C ALA A 350 -1.35 -5.03 -16.88
N LYS A 351 -2.28 -5.67 -16.14
CA LYS A 351 -1.95 -6.61 -15.06
C LYS A 351 -1.09 -7.80 -15.51
N PRO A 352 -1.25 -8.38 -16.71
CA PRO A 352 -0.37 -9.45 -17.19
C PRO A 352 1.10 -9.03 -17.39
N MET A 353 1.40 -7.73 -17.52
CA MET A 353 2.75 -7.21 -17.78
C MET A 353 3.40 -7.84 -19.03
N THR A 354 2.62 -8.00 -20.09
CA THR A 354 3.06 -8.60 -21.36
C THR A 354 2.30 -8.00 -22.54
N GLY A 355 2.79 -8.28 -23.74
CA GLY A 355 2.16 -7.92 -25.00
C GLY A 355 2.51 -6.52 -25.50
N PRO A 356 1.95 -6.11 -26.65
CA PRO A 356 2.49 -5.01 -27.45
C PRO A 356 2.47 -3.63 -26.78
N ILE A 357 1.54 -3.38 -25.86
CA ILE A 357 1.48 -2.14 -25.07
C ILE A 357 2.60 -2.14 -24.02
N TRP A 358 2.80 -3.26 -23.33
CA TRP A 358 3.87 -3.44 -22.36
C TRP A 358 5.24 -3.37 -23.01
N ASP A 359 5.41 -3.99 -24.19
CA ASP A 359 6.65 -3.94 -24.96
C ASP A 359 7.03 -2.50 -25.35
N GLN A 360 6.04 -1.66 -25.68
CA GLN A 360 6.28 -0.24 -25.90
C GLN A 360 6.72 0.47 -24.60
N ALA A 361 6.04 0.22 -23.48
CA ALA A 361 6.45 0.77 -22.19
C ALA A 361 7.89 0.34 -21.81
N MET A 362 8.29 -0.90 -22.10
CA MET A 362 9.64 -1.38 -21.86
C MET A 362 10.70 -0.72 -22.77
N GLN A 363 10.33 -0.24 -23.96
CA GLN A 363 11.22 0.60 -24.78
C GLN A 363 11.51 1.95 -24.11
N VAL A 364 10.52 2.52 -23.40
CA VAL A 364 10.73 3.73 -22.57
C VAL A 364 11.74 3.41 -21.47
N ALA A 365 11.56 2.30 -20.74
CA ALA A 365 12.50 1.89 -19.69
C ALA A 365 13.93 1.68 -20.22
N ALA A 366 14.09 1.08 -21.41
CA ALA A 366 15.40 0.92 -22.05
C ALA A 366 16.06 2.27 -22.37
N ALA A 367 15.31 3.23 -22.93
CA ALA A 367 15.81 4.58 -23.18
C ALA A 367 16.15 5.33 -21.88
N THR A 368 15.39 5.10 -20.81
CA THR A 368 15.66 5.64 -19.47
C THR A 368 16.95 5.08 -18.87
N ILE A 369 17.26 3.80 -19.08
CA ILE A 369 18.54 3.20 -18.66
C ILE A 369 19.71 3.88 -19.38
N GLU A 370 19.60 4.11 -20.69
CA GLU A 370 20.63 4.81 -21.48
C GLU A 370 20.86 6.23 -20.94
N ARG A 371 19.79 7.01 -20.77
CA ARG A 371 19.85 8.37 -20.24
C ARG A 371 20.47 8.41 -18.84
N PHE A 372 19.98 7.55 -17.94
CA PHE A 372 20.46 7.47 -16.57
C PHE A 372 21.95 7.13 -16.51
N SER A 373 22.38 6.13 -17.30
CA SER A 373 23.77 5.68 -17.32
C SER A 373 24.71 6.78 -17.80
N ALA A 374 24.33 7.48 -18.88
CA ALA A 374 25.10 8.61 -19.39
C ALA A 374 25.16 9.77 -18.39
N HIS A 375 24.04 10.10 -17.73
CA HIS A 375 24.01 11.13 -16.68
C HIS A 375 24.87 10.74 -15.48
N ARG A 376 24.77 9.50 -14.99
CA ARG A 376 25.58 9.00 -13.86
C ARG A 376 27.07 9.06 -14.17
N ALA A 377 27.49 8.62 -15.36
CA ALA A 377 28.89 8.72 -15.77
C ALA A 377 29.36 10.18 -15.81
N ARG A 378 28.52 11.08 -16.35
CA ARG A 378 28.84 12.50 -16.46
C ARG A 378 28.93 13.17 -15.09
N TRP A 379 27.87 13.06 -14.31
CA TRP A 379 27.73 13.72 -13.02
C TRP A 379 28.64 13.07 -11.98
N ARG A 380 28.56 11.76 -11.77
CA ARG A 380 29.22 11.10 -10.64
C ARG A 380 30.69 10.82 -10.95
N ASP A 381 30.93 10.08 -12.02
CA ASP A 381 32.23 9.45 -12.24
C ASP A 381 33.28 10.48 -12.66
N ILE A 382 32.85 11.55 -13.34
CA ILE A 382 33.74 12.63 -13.81
C ILE A 382 33.51 13.94 -13.04
N TRP A 383 32.30 14.51 -13.08
CA TRP A 383 32.10 15.89 -12.62
C TRP A 383 32.23 16.04 -11.10
N ALA A 384 31.47 15.28 -10.31
CA ALA A 384 31.45 15.34 -8.85
C ALA A 384 32.80 14.91 -8.26
N ASN A 385 33.39 13.83 -8.79
CA ASN A 385 34.73 13.38 -8.39
C ASN A 385 35.85 14.35 -8.79
N GLY A 386 35.64 15.16 -9.84
CA GLY A 386 36.57 16.17 -10.30
C GLY A 386 36.44 17.54 -9.62
N GLY A 387 35.63 17.67 -8.56
CA GLY A 387 35.47 18.91 -7.80
C GLY A 387 34.23 19.75 -8.14
N GLY A 388 33.32 19.24 -8.97
CA GLY A 388 32.05 19.88 -9.29
C GLY A 388 32.20 21.26 -9.96
N VAL A 389 31.45 22.26 -9.50
CA VAL A 389 31.46 23.63 -10.05
C VAL A 389 32.86 24.27 -10.05
N GLY A 390 33.73 23.89 -9.11
CA GLY A 390 35.11 24.38 -9.00
C GLY A 390 36.17 23.45 -9.61
N GLY A 391 35.76 22.37 -10.26
CA GLY A 391 36.67 21.38 -10.84
C GLY A 391 37.51 21.92 -11.99
N GLN A 392 38.79 21.54 -12.04
CA GLN A 392 39.68 21.86 -13.16
C GLN A 392 39.79 20.66 -14.11
N TYR A 393 39.12 20.75 -15.24
CA TYR A 393 39.10 19.70 -16.26
C TYR A 393 40.04 20.05 -17.41
N ASN A 394 40.89 19.11 -17.81
CA ASN A 394 41.67 19.27 -19.04
C ASN A 394 40.77 19.13 -20.28
N GLU A 395 41.30 19.45 -21.45
CA GLU A 395 40.54 19.42 -22.72
C GLU A 395 39.90 18.05 -23.01
N ALA A 396 40.60 16.95 -22.72
CA ALA A 396 40.10 15.60 -22.93
C ALA A 396 38.92 15.27 -21.99
N THR A 397 39.03 15.61 -20.71
CA THR A 397 37.95 15.40 -19.74
C THR A 397 36.74 16.30 -20.04
N GLN A 398 36.97 17.53 -20.50
CA GLN A 398 35.88 18.42 -20.93
C GLN A 398 35.16 17.84 -22.14
N ALA A 399 35.89 17.32 -23.14
CA ALA A 399 35.31 16.66 -24.29
C ALA A 399 34.46 15.43 -23.91
N GLN A 400 34.90 14.65 -22.91
CA GLN A 400 34.11 13.53 -22.36
C GLN A 400 32.81 14.01 -21.68
N LEU A 401 32.87 15.08 -20.88
CA LEU A 401 31.68 15.66 -20.24
C LEU A 401 30.66 16.19 -21.27
N ASP A 402 31.15 16.78 -22.36
CA ASP A 402 30.32 17.31 -23.44
C ASP A 402 29.70 16.17 -24.27
N GLU A 403 30.45 15.11 -24.53
CA GLU A 403 29.95 13.92 -25.23
C GLU A 403 28.87 13.21 -24.41
N LEU A 404 29.09 12.97 -23.11
CA LEU A 404 28.06 12.38 -22.25
C LEU A 404 26.82 13.28 -22.14
N LYS A 405 26.99 14.61 -22.18
CA LYS A 405 25.85 15.54 -22.24
C LYS A 405 25.02 15.35 -23.51
N LYS A 406 25.66 15.16 -24.67
CA LYS A 406 24.97 14.84 -25.93
C LYS A 406 24.26 13.50 -25.86
N GLN A 407 24.88 12.48 -25.25
CA GLN A 407 24.25 11.17 -25.06
C GLN A 407 23.01 11.24 -24.17
N VAL A 408 23.06 12.02 -23.08
CA VAL A 408 21.87 12.30 -22.25
C VAL A 408 20.77 12.94 -23.10
N GLN A 409 21.08 13.95 -23.90
CA GLN A 409 20.08 14.62 -24.75
C GLN A 409 19.49 13.70 -25.81
N ALA A 410 20.31 12.89 -26.48
CA ALA A 410 19.85 11.92 -27.47
C ALA A 410 18.96 10.84 -26.84
N ALA A 411 19.28 10.37 -25.62
CA ALA A 411 18.45 9.42 -24.90
C ALA A 411 17.10 10.05 -24.48
N ILE A 412 17.06 11.33 -24.11
CA ILE A 412 15.81 12.07 -23.85
C ILE A 412 14.95 12.13 -25.11
N GLU A 413 15.54 12.47 -26.26
CA GLU A 413 14.80 12.49 -27.54
C GLU A 413 14.23 11.10 -27.87
N LYS A 414 15.00 10.04 -27.64
CA LYS A 414 14.55 8.65 -27.79
C LYS A 414 13.42 8.30 -26.83
N GLN A 415 13.50 8.69 -25.54
CA GLN A 415 12.40 8.50 -24.57
C GLN A 415 11.09 9.09 -25.10
N HIS A 416 11.12 10.32 -25.61
CA HIS A 416 9.95 11.00 -26.14
C HIS A 416 9.50 10.51 -27.52
N GLN A 417 10.34 9.80 -28.25
CA GLN A 417 9.94 9.11 -29.47
C GLN A 417 9.16 7.83 -29.14
N VAL A 418 9.66 7.03 -28.19
CA VAL A 418 9.08 5.71 -27.88
C VAL A 418 7.91 5.77 -26.90
N ASN A 419 7.77 6.85 -26.11
CA ASN A 419 6.67 7.00 -25.16
C ASN A 419 5.33 7.41 -25.79
N GLN A 420 5.29 7.76 -27.08
CA GLN A 420 4.08 8.21 -27.78
C GLN A 420 3.11 7.05 -28.01
N PRO A 421 1.94 6.99 -27.34
CA PRO A 421 1.00 5.89 -27.53
C PRO A 421 0.56 5.74 -28.99
N LYS A 422 0.39 4.51 -29.44
CA LYS A 422 -0.04 4.19 -30.81
C LYS A 422 -1.38 3.44 -30.81
N TRP A 423 -1.94 3.31 -32.01
CA TRP A 423 -3.14 2.48 -32.21
C TRP A 423 -2.77 1.01 -32.07
N TYR A 424 -3.55 0.31 -31.24
CA TYR A 424 -3.48 -1.14 -31.04
C TYR A 424 -4.82 -1.78 -31.42
N ARG A 425 -4.77 -2.95 -32.05
CA ARG A 425 -5.94 -3.73 -32.44
C ARG A 425 -6.28 -4.72 -31.33
N PHE A 426 -7.45 -4.56 -30.74
CA PHE A 426 -7.99 -5.48 -29.74
C PHE A 426 -8.96 -6.45 -30.41
N THR A 427 -8.87 -7.72 -30.04
CA THR A 427 -9.78 -8.78 -30.48
C THR A 427 -10.18 -9.64 -29.29
N LEU A 428 -11.47 -9.86 -29.09
CA LEU A 428 -12.05 -10.81 -28.16
C LEU A 428 -12.65 -11.96 -28.96
N THR A 429 -12.00 -13.11 -28.93
CA THR A 429 -12.45 -14.31 -29.64
C THR A 429 -13.16 -15.26 -28.67
N PRO A 430 -14.40 -15.69 -28.94
CA PRO A 430 -15.07 -16.71 -28.13
C PRO A 430 -14.19 -17.94 -27.93
N THR A 431 -14.12 -18.43 -26.69
CA THR A 431 -13.36 -19.63 -26.35
C THR A 431 -14.05 -20.43 -25.24
N GLU A 432 -13.58 -21.65 -25.01
CA GLU A 432 -14.03 -22.45 -23.86
C GLU A 432 -13.43 -21.89 -22.56
N ALA A 433 -14.22 -21.90 -21.48
CA ALA A 433 -13.70 -21.50 -20.18
C ALA A 433 -12.55 -22.44 -19.77
N LYS A 434 -11.33 -21.91 -19.61
CA LYS A 434 -10.27 -22.66 -18.94
C LYS A 434 -10.67 -22.85 -17.48
N GLY A 435 -10.68 -24.09 -16.99
CA GLY A 435 -10.73 -24.34 -15.56
C GLY A 435 -9.60 -23.59 -14.86
N LEU A 436 -9.88 -22.98 -13.71
CA LEU A 436 -8.89 -22.29 -12.88
C LEU A 436 -7.68 -23.22 -12.62
N GLU A 437 -6.49 -22.85 -13.11
CA GLU A 437 -5.23 -23.42 -12.63
C GLU A 437 -4.86 -22.73 -11.31
N ILE A 438 -5.04 -23.44 -10.20
CA ILE A 438 -4.54 -23.05 -8.88
C ILE A 438 -3.09 -23.57 -8.78
N PRO A 439 -2.06 -22.72 -8.59
CA PRO A 439 -0.69 -23.19 -8.39
C PRO A 439 -0.58 -23.95 -7.05
N ASP A 440 0.17 -25.06 -7.05
CA ASP A 440 0.36 -25.92 -5.87
C ASP A 440 0.90 -25.16 -4.63
N PRO A 441 0.32 -25.36 -3.43
CA PRO A 441 0.87 -24.85 -2.17
C PRO A 441 2.08 -25.67 -1.70
N VAL A 442 3.16 -24.97 -1.30
CA VAL A 442 4.41 -25.56 -0.76
C VAL A 442 4.25 -25.85 0.75
N THR A 443 4.76 -26.99 1.21
CA THR A 443 4.60 -27.55 2.57
C THR A 443 5.60 -27.00 3.61
N PHE A 444 5.08 -26.45 4.71
CA PHE A 444 5.79 -25.76 5.81
C PHE A 444 6.27 -26.69 6.93
N GLY A 445 7.50 -27.21 6.85
CA GLY A 445 8.00 -28.07 7.93
C GLY A 445 9.51 -28.03 8.07
N GLN A 446 10.06 -26.94 8.62
CA GLN A 446 11.36 -26.85 9.32
C GLN A 446 11.68 -25.36 9.61
N LEU A 447 12.44 -25.06 10.67
CA LEU A 447 13.18 -23.77 10.92
C LEU A 447 12.69 -22.82 12.04
N GLY A 448 12.36 -23.33 13.23
CA GLY A 448 11.93 -22.50 14.38
C GLY A 448 12.96 -21.48 14.92
N ILE A 449 12.63 -20.18 14.88
CA ILE A 449 13.24 -19.06 15.65
C ILE A 449 12.20 -17.92 15.87
N GLU A 450 12.12 -17.35 17.09
CA GLU A 450 11.24 -16.23 17.52
C GLU A 450 11.89 -14.83 17.35
N THR A 451 11.10 -13.75 17.16
CA THR A 451 11.54 -12.32 17.24
C THR A 451 10.60 -11.49 18.14
N GLY A 452 10.57 -10.13 18.19
CA GLY A 452 9.76 -9.34 19.15
C GLY A 452 9.73 -7.82 18.89
N PRO A 453 8.59 -7.08 19.03
CA PRO A 453 8.53 -5.61 18.90
C PRO A 453 8.70 -4.84 20.23
N PRO A 454 8.87 -3.49 20.20
CA PRO A 454 9.21 -2.68 21.38
C PRO A 454 8.11 -2.65 22.46
N ARG A 455 8.55 -2.56 23.72
CA ARG A 455 7.71 -2.35 24.91
C ARG A 455 7.91 -0.91 25.44
N LEU A 456 6.83 -0.15 25.66
CA LEU A 456 6.88 1.16 26.34
C LEU A 456 6.78 1.00 27.87
N ALA A 457 7.43 1.89 28.62
CA ALA A 457 7.53 1.78 30.07
C ALA A 457 6.23 2.23 30.79
N PRO A 458 5.81 1.54 31.87
CA PRO A 458 4.56 1.84 32.59
C PRO A 458 4.44 3.27 33.17
N ALA A 459 5.55 3.96 33.43
CA ALA A 459 5.55 5.26 34.12
C ALA A 459 5.09 6.44 33.24
N GLU A 460 5.14 6.30 31.91
CA GLU A 460 4.85 7.40 30.96
C GLU A 460 3.34 7.67 30.76
N TRP A 461 2.46 6.85 31.34
CA TRP A 461 1.01 6.95 31.16
C TRP A 461 0.31 7.77 32.25
N ALA A 462 1.00 8.11 33.34
CA ALA A 462 0.40 8.87 34.45
C ALA A 462 0.07 10.32 34.07
N ASP A 463 0.79 10.89 33.09
CA ASP A 463 0.65 12.29 32.65
C ASP A 463 -0.20 12.47 31.38
N LYS A 464 -0.67 11.38 30.74
CA LYS A 464 -1.50 11.43 29.51
C LYS A 464 -2.97 11.16 29.80
N SER A 465 -3.87 11.88 29.13
CA SER A 465 -5.32 11.62 29.23
C SER A 465 -5.70 10.35 28.46
N VAL A 466 -5.81 9.24 29.19
CA VAL A 466 -6.22 7.93 28.67
C VAL A 466 -7.68 7.63 29.02
N LYS A 467 -8.47 7.22 28.03
CA LYS A 467 -9.90 6.92 28.19
C LYS A 467 -10.23 5.50 27.70
N PRO A 468 -10.74 4.61 28.56
CA PRO A 468 -11.25 3.32 28.12
C PRO A 468 -12.47 3.53 27.20
N ILE A 469 -12.60 2.69 26.17
CA ILE A 469 -13.80 2.62 25.35
C ILE A 469 -14.71 1.52 25.90
N ASP A 470 -15.99 1.82 26.10
CA ASP A 470 -16.94 0.88 26.68
C ASP A 470 -17.36 -0.19 25.66
N LEU A 471 -16.90 -1.41 25.88
CA LEU A 471 -17.24 -2.56 25.03
C LEU A 471 -18.50 -3.31 25.49
N ARG A 472 -19.09 -3.00 26.65
CA ARG A 472 -20.28 -3.72 27.16
C ARG A 472 -21.41 -3.89 26.13
N PRO A 473 -21.72 -2.90 25.26
CA PRO A 473 -22.79 -3.05 24.28
C PRO A 473 -22.52 -4.08 23.18
N VAL A 474 -21.25 -4.48 22.97
CA VAL A 474 -20.83 -5.29 21.81
C VAL A 474 -20.25 -6.66 22.19
N VAL A 475 -19.81 -6.85 23.43
CA VAL A 475 -19.22 -8.13 23.85
C VAL A 475 -20.25 -9.27 23.76
N ASN A 476 -19.81 -10.43 23.30
CA ASN A 476 -20.68 -11.56 22.99
C ASN A 476 -20.20 -12.91 23.56
N ARG A 477 -18.99 -12.95 24.14
CA ARG A 477 -18.40 -14.12 24.80
C ARG A 477 -17.60 -13.75 26.05
N GLY A 478 -17.40 -14.74 26.90
CA GLY A 478 -16.58 -14.66 28.12
C GLY A 478 -15.18 -15.23 27.93
N PHE A 479 -14.31 -15.03 28.91
CA PHE A 479 -12.97 -15.61 28.90
C PHE A 479 -12.96 -17.11 29.22
N ALA A 480 -13.73 -17.52 30.23
CA ALA A 480 -13.80 -18.91 30.68
C ALA A 480 -14.85 -19.69 29.89
N ASP A 481 -14.60 -20.98 29.76
CA ASP A 481 -15.47 -21.92 29.08
C ASP A 481 -15.70 -23.15 29.97
N GLU A 482 -16.89 -23.74 29.95
CA GLU A 482 -17.18 -24.97 30.69
C GLU A 482 -17.20 -26.20 29.77
N ASN A 483 -17.78 -26.06 28.57
CA ASN A 483 -18.02 -27.16 27.65
C ASN A 483 -17.41 -26.86 26.27
N GLU A 484 -16.87 -27.87 25.61
CA GLU A 484 -16.27 -27.70 24.29
C GLU A 484 -17.33 -27.68 23.18
N PHE A 485 -17.26 -26.70 22.28
CA PHE A 485 -18.02 -26.64 21.01
C PHE A 485 -19.55 -26.64 21.14
N ASP A 486 -20.09 -26.14 22.25
CA ASP A 486 -21.53 -26.05 22.48
C ASP A 486 -22.12 -24.69 22.04
N GLY A 487 -21.25 -23.74 21.65
CA GLY A 487 -21.60 -22.39 21.25
C GLY A 487 -21.98 -21.48 22.41
N GLN A 488 -21.67 -21.86 23.66
CA GLN A 488 -22.03 -21.18 24.91
C GLN A 488 -20.82 -21.07 25.85
N GLY A 489 -20.49 -19.85 26.28
CA GLY A 489 -19.28 -19.63 27.08
C GLY A 489 -18.03 -19.75 26.22
N GLY A 490 -16.88 -19.37 26.79
CA GLY A 490 -15.59 -19.39 26.09
C GLY A 490 -15.47 -18.44 24.91
N TRP A 491 -14.28 -17.91 24.68
CA TRP A 491 -14.10 -17.02 23.53
C TRP A 491 -13.81 -17.78 22.24
N SER A 492 -13.11 -18.90 22.33
CA SER A 492 -12.85 -19.83 21.25
C SER A 492 -13.76 -21.07 21.29
N ASP A 493 -14.60 -21.24 22.33
CA ASP A 493 -15.53 -22.38 22.47
C ASP A 493 -14.78 -23.74 22.54
N GLN A 494 -13.65 -23.77 23.25
CA GLN A 494 -12.75 -24.93 23.37
C GLN A 494 -12.73 -25.54 24.79
N GLY A 495 -13.75 -25.24 25.60
CA GLY A 495 -14.02 -25.81 26.93
C GLY A 495 -13.01 -25.45 28.02
N ALA A 496 -13.30 -25.91 29.23
CA ALA A 496 -12.57 -25.53 30.44
C ALA A 496 -11.07 -25.84 30.39
N SER A 497 -10.65 -26.81 29.61
CA SER A 497 -9.21 -27.10 29.49
C SER A 497 -8.48 -26.05 28.66
N ASN A 498 -9.17 -25.34 27.78
CA ASN A 498 -8.57 -24.49 26.77
C ASN A 498 -9.28 -23.16 26.55
N ASP A 499 -9.35 -22.37 27.60
CA ASP A 499 -10.00 -21.06 27.64
C ASP A 499 -9.04 -19.96 28.15
N LEU A 500 -9.55 -18.74 28.28
CA LEU A 500 -8.83 -17.56 28.79
C LEU A 500 -9.15 -17.28 30.28
N TYR A 501 -9.61 -18.26 31.06
CA TYR A 501 -10.09 -18.03 32.44
C TYR A 501 -9.11 -17.29 33.36
N SER A 502 -7.80 -17.42 33.08
CA SER A 502 -6.72 -16.79 33.84
C SER A 502 -6.39 -15.36 33.40
N PHE A 503 -7.08 -14.83 32.39
CA PHE A 503 -6.87 -13.47 31.91
C PHE A 503 -7.29 -12.45 32.98
N PRO A 504 -6.45 -11.44 33.27
CA PRO A 504 -6.73 -10.51 34.35
C PRO A 504 -7.95 -9.63 34.02
N ILE A 505 -8.74 -9.30 35.03
CA ILE A 505 -9.94 -8.45 34.91
C ILE A 505 -9.74 -7.10 35.62
N GLY A 506 -10.63 -6.15 35.36
CA GLY A 506 -10.57 -4.80 35.90
C GLY A 506 -9.50 -3.95 35.22
N ARG A 507 -9.08 -2.87 35.90
CA ARG A 507 -8.05 -1.98 35.37
C ARG A 507 -6.68 -2.64 35.43
N GLN A 508 -6.09 -2.90 34.27
CA GLN A 508 -4.79 -3.53 34.11
C GLN A 508 -3.86 -2.65 33.30
N VAL A 509 -2.57 -2.70 33.58
CA VAL A 509 -1.55 -2.05 32.76
C VAL A 509 -0.74 -3.15 32.06
N LEU A 510 -0.97 -3.32 30.76
CA LEU A 510 -0.37 -4.41 29.97
C LEU A 510 0.62 -3.85 28.97
N ALA A 511 1.89 -4.25 29.11
CA ALA A 511 3.03 -3.73 28.33
C ALA A 511 3.00 -2.18 28.17
N GLY A 512 2.71 -1.51 29.29
CA GLY A 512 2.65 -0.05 29.42
C GLY A 512 1.24 0.52 29.30
N VAL A 513 0.36 -0.04 28.47
CA VAL A 513 -0.94 0.60 28.18
C VAL A 513 -1.99 0.23 29.24
N PRO A 514 -2.72 1.20 29.83
CA PRO A 514 -3.83 0.89 30.71
C PRO A 514 -5.06 0.45 29.90
N PHE A 515 -5.65 -0.68 30.31
CA PHE A 515 -6.88 -1.24 29.76
C PHE A 515 -7.87 -1.49 30.90
N ASP A 516 -9.15 -1.17 30.66
CA ASP A 516 -10.23 -1.58 31.54
C ASP A 516 -10.88 -2.84 30.98
N ILE A 517 -10.54 -3.97 31.58
CA ILE A 517 -10.98 -5.30 31.15
C ILE A 517 -12.26 -5.65 31.92
N LEU A 518 -13.30 -6.02 31.18
CA LEU A 518 -14.61 -6.32 31.77
C LEU A 518 -14.55 -7.57 32.67
N ASP A 519 -15.24 -7.49 33.81
CA ASP A 519 -15.50 -8.66 34.66
C ASP A 519 -16.71 -9.42 34.09
N PRO A 520 -16.53 -10.68 33.62
CA PRO A 520 -17.62 -11.47 33.09
C PRO A 520 -18.77 -11.64 34.10
N ALA A 521 -18.47 -11.78 35.41
CA ALA A 521 -19.49 -11.99 36.43
C ALA A 521 -20.40 -10.76 36.62
N ALA A 522 -19.90 -9.58 36.28
CA ALA A 522 -20.66 -8.32 36.31
C ALA A 522 -21.37 -7.99 34.98
N ASN A 523 -21.23 -8.84 33.96
CA ASN A 523 -21.69 -8.56 32.60
C ASN A 523 -22.23 -9.83 31.90
N ASP A 524 -23.12 -10.56 32.57
CA ASP A 524 -23.82 -11.75 32.05
C ASP A 524 -22.89 -12.82 31.45
N GLY A 525 -21.72 -13.01 32.07
CA GLY A 525 -20.70 -13.95 31.62
C GLY A 525 -19.88 -13.48 30.40
N LYS A 526 -20.07 -12.25 29.92
CA LYS A 526 -19.41 -11.72 28.71
C LYS A 526 -18.34 -10.69 29.05
N SER A 527 -17.21 -10.77 28.37
CA SER A 527 -16.07 -9.86 28.58
C SER A 527 -15.31 -9.50 27.30
N MET A 528 -15.62 -10.13 26.17
CA MET A 528 -14.91 -9.95 24.91
C MET A 528 -15.87 -9.94 23.72
N LEU A 529 -15.53 -9.13 22.72
CA LEU A 529 -16.14 -9.18 21.40
C LEU A 529 -15.39 -10.23 20.57
N VAL A 530 -16.07 -11.31 20.22
CA VAL A 530 -15.55 -12.34 19.32
C VAL A 530 -16.15 -12.14 17.95
N LEU A 531 -15.30 -12.17 16.92
CA LEU A 531 -15.71 -12.14 15.52
C LEU A 531 -15.17 -13.38 14.80
N SER A 532 -16.04 -14.04 14.02
CA SER A 532 -15.63 -15.14 13.15
C SER A 532 -16.62 -15.34 12.00
N LYS A 533 -16.15 -15.98 10.94
CA LYS A 533 -16.97 -16.56 9.86
C LYS A 533 -16.81 -18.07 9.77
N ARG A 534 -16.10 -18.71 10.72
CA ARG A 534 -15.94 -20.16 10.75
C ARG A 534 -17.27 -20.85 11.03
N GLU A 535 -17.54 -21.95 10.35
CA GLU A 535 -18.80 -22.70 10.49
C GLU A 535 -18.96 -23.37 11.86
N ASP A 536 -17.84 -23.70 12.52
CA ASP A 536 -17.83 -24.33 13.84
C ASP A 536 -18.08 -23.33 14.98
N GLN A 537 -17.92 -22.02 14.73
CA GLN A 537 -18.16 -20.96 15.70
C GLN A 537 -19.60 -20.48 15.66
N LYS A 538 -20.47 -21.18 16.40
CA LYS A 538 -21.91 -20.88 16.45
C LYS A 538 -22.18 -19.59 17.22
N ASN A 539 -23.21 -18.83 16.86
CA ASN A 539 -23.66 -17.64 17.61
C ASN A 539 -22.59 -16.56 17.80
N VAL A 540 -21.70 -16.39 16.82
CA VAL A 540 -20.66 -15.34 16.77
C VAL A 540 -20.93 -14.45 15.55
N ALA A 541 -20.73 -13.14 15.70
CA ALA A 541 -20.91 -12.19 14.60
C ALA A 541 -19.68 -12.17 13.68
N SER A 542 -19.86 -11.80 12.40
CA SER A 542 -18.72 -11.56 11.49
C SER A 542 -18.32 -10.09 11.44
N GLU A 543 -19.12 -9.20 12.01
CA GLU A 543 -18.86 -7.76 12.12
C GLU A 543 -19.50 -7.18 13.38
N ALA A 544 -18.97 -6.05 13.84
CA ALA A 544 -19.51 -5.30 14.96
C ALA A 544 -19.22 -3.81 14.81
N THR A 545 -20.04 -2.98 15.47
CA THR A 545 -19.84 -1.52 15.56
C THR A 545 -19.75 -1.11 17.01
N ILE A 546 -18.61 -0.56 17.40
CA ILE A 546 -18.28 -0.15 18.76
C ILE A 546 -18.56 1.34 18.90
N PRO A 547 -19.49 1.78 19.76
CA PRO A 547 -19.72 3.21 19.97
C PRO A 547 -18.53 3.84 20.71
N VAL A 548 -18.08 5.01 20.26
CA VAL A 548 -16.96 5.74 20.87
C VAL A 548 -17.40 7.09 21.40
N ASN A 549 -18.07 7.90 20.55
CA ASN A 549 -18.54 9.25 20.87
C ASN A 549 -17.50 10.14 21.56
N GLY A 550 -16.28 10.19 21.01
CA GLY A 550 -15.16 10.92 21.61
C GLY A 550 -13.99 11.16 20.68
N GLN A 551 -13.05 11.98 21.12
CA GLN A 551 -11.80 12.26 20.41
C GLN A 551 -10.65 11.44 20.99
N ALA A 552 -9.78 10.95 20.11
CA ALA A 552 -8.55 10.25 20.45
C ALA A 552 -7.47 10.58 19.42
N LYS A 553 -6.21 10.72 19.83
CA LYS A 553 -5.08 10.78 18.90
C LYS A 553 -4.63 9.39 18.47
N MET A 554 -4.74 8.41 19.36
CA MET A 554 -4.44 7.01 19.07
C MET A 554 -5.46 6.11 19.77
N LEU A 555 -5.59 4.89 19.26
CA LEU A 555 -6.40 3.83 19.82
C LEU A 555 -5.50 2.61 20.06
N ALA A 556 -5.51 2.06 21.27
CA ALA A 556 -4.86 0.80 21.60
C ALA A 556 -5.91 -0.31 21.63
N PHE A 557 -5.74 -1.33 20.81
CA PHE A 557 -6.61 -2.51 20.73
C PHE A 557 -5.92 -3.68 21.40
N LEU A 558 -6.47 -4.20 22.49
CA LEU A 558 -6.01 -5.43 23.16
C LEU A 558 -6.81 -6.60 22.61
N HIS A 559 -6.12 -7.57 22.01
CA HIS A 559 -6.74 -8.58 21.17
C HIS A 559 -5.98 -9.90 21.12
N VAL A 560 -6.68 -10.95 20.71
CA VAL A 560 -6.23 -12.34 20.60
C VAL A 560 -6.76 -12.95 19.30
N GLY A 561 -6.08 -13.98 18.80
CA GLY A 561 -6.54 -14.74 17.64
C GLY A 561 -6.37 -16.23 17.87
N ALA A 562 -7.32 -17.03 17.39
CA ALA A 562 -7.26 -18.49 17.47
C ALA A 562 -7.41 -19.12 16.09
N TRP A 563 -6.71 -20.23 15.88
CA TRP A 563 -6.55 -20.90 14.58
C TRP A 563 -5.86 -20.01 13.53
N ILE A 564 -4.83 -19.28 13.97
CA ILE A 564 -3.96 -18.50 13.08
C ILE A 564 -2.81 -19.39 12.59
N GLY A 565 -2.75 -19.62 11.29
CA GLY A 565 -1.67 -20.30 10.56
C GLY A 565 -0.72 -19.36 9.80
N GLY A 566 -0.89 -18.03 9.88
CA GLY A 566 0.05 -17.03 9.36
C GLY A 566 -0.24 -16.51 7.95
N SER A 567 -1.32 -16.98 7.30
CA SER A 567 -1.75 -16.55 5.96
C SER A 567 -3.20 -16.09 5.88
N GLU A 568 -3.86 -15.94 7.04
CA GLU A 568 -5.30 -15.74 7.09
C GLU A 568 -5.67 -14.30 6.74
N THR A 569 -6.88 -14.15 6.19
CA THR A 569 -7.41 -12.84 5.79
C THR A 569 -7.53 -11.91 7.01
N PRO A 570 -7.13 -10.64 6.89
CA PRO A 570 -7.10 -9.72 8.02
C PRO A 570 -8.49 -9.32 8.54
N VAL A 571 -8.53 -8.71 9.72
CA VAL A 571 -9.71 -8.01 10.24
C VAL A 571 -9.68 -6.57 9.75
N ARG A 572 -10.74 -6.12 9.07
CA ARG A 572 -10.90 -4.71 8.70
C ARG A 572 -11.34 -3.90 9.91
N VAL A 573 -10.72 -2.75 10.12
CA VAL A 573 -11.05 -1.80 11.17
C VAL A 573 -11.35 -0.45 10.54
N ARG A 574 -12.55 0.08 10.78
CA ARG A 574 -13.04 1.34 10.23
C ARG A 574 -13.38 2.31 11.35
N ILE A 575 -12.74 3.46 11.40
CA ILE A 575 -13.07 4.55 12.33
C ILE A 575 -14.08 5.45 11.62
N ASN A 576 -15.30 5.56 12.15
CA ASN A 576 -16.35 6.43 11.63
C ASN A 576 -16.41 7.71 12.48
N TYR A 577 -16.45 8.86 11.83
CA TYR A 577 -16.53 10.17 12.48
C TYR A 577 -17.95 10.72 12.41
N ALA A 578 -18.33 11.52 13.41
CA ALA A 578 -19.68 12.07 13.55
C ALA A 578 -20.12 13.00 12.39
N ASP A 579 -19.19 13.45 11.55
CA ASP A 579 -19.46 14.25 10.35
C ASP A 579 -19.70 13.40 9.08
N GLY A 580 -19.71 12.07 9.22
CA GLY A 580 -19.91 11.12 8.12
C GLY A 580 -18.64 10.68 7.40
N MET A 581 -17.45 11.21 7.77
CA MET A 581 -16.18 10.70 7.25
C MET A 581 -15.83 9.34 7.89
N ALA A 582 -14.90 8.61 7.26
CA ALA A 582 -14.31 7.42 7.85
C ALA A 582 -12.88 7.15 7.36
N THR A 583 -12.09 6.47 8.18
CA THR A 583 -10.74 5.97 7.84
C THR A 583 -10.67 4.47 8.11
N GLU A 584 -9.87 3.73 7.35
CA GLU A 584 -9.75 2.28 7.48
C GLU A 584 -8.29 1.84 7.69
N THR A 585 -8.13 0.73 8.41
CA THR A 585 -6.88 -0.03 8.55
C THR A 585 -7.22 -1.52 8.67
N THR A 586 -6.22 -2.38 8.79
CA THR A 586 -6.42 -3.82 8.93
C THR A 586 -5.50 -4.43 9.99
N PHE A 587 -5.99 -5.44 10.69
CA PHE A 587 -5.18 -6.27 11.59
C PHE A 587 -4.90 -7.60 10.91
N ALA A 588 -3.68 -7.70 10.37
CA ALA A 588 -3.16 -8.89 9.73
C ALA A 588 -2.50 -9.86 10.74
N PRO A 589 -2.86 -11.16 10.68
CA PRO A 589 -2.10 -12.23 11.32
C PRO A 589 -0.62 -12.19 10.95
N GLY A 590 0.27 -12.46 11.90
CA GLY A 590 1.72 -12.37 11.72
C GLY A 590 2.31 -10.95 11.83
N TYR A 591 1.49 -9.90 11.73
CA TYR A 591 1.91 -8.49 11.87
C TYR A 591 1.43 -7.85 13.16
N HIS A 592 0.17 -8.08 13.50
CA HIS A 592 -0.52 -7.42 14.62
C HIS A 592 -0.79 -8.39 15.78
N LEU A 593 -0.94 -9.67 15.45
CA LEU A 593 -1.17 -10.77 16.38
C LEU A 593 -0.79 -12.09 15.71
N THR A 594 -0.47 -13.10 16.52
CA THR A 594 -0.44 -14.51 16.09
C THR A 594 -1.43 -15.31 16.91
N ASP A 595 -1.43 -16.63 16.72
CA ASP A 595 -2.25 -17.50 17.54
C ASP A 595 -1.96 -17.27 19.04
N TRP A 596 -3.02 -17.26 19.83
CA TRP A 596 -2.96 -17.10 21.28
C TRP A 596 -2.26 -18.28 21.95
N TRP A 597 -2.32 -19.48 21.35
CA TRP A 597 -1.56 -20.65 21.79
C TRP A 597 -0.07 -20.43 21.56
N GLN A 598 0.72 -20.55 22.62
CA GLN A 598 2.17 -20.36 22.54
C GLN A 598 2.53 -19.04 21.85
N ALA A 599 1.75 -18.00 22.18
CA ALA A 599 1.80 -16.69 21.56
C ALA A 599 3.24 -16.20 21.37
N SER A 600 3.64 -16.09 20.10
CA SER A 600 4.97 -15.61 19.72
C SER A 600 5.16 -14.15 20.14
N SER A 601 6.35 -13.81 20.61
CA SER A 601 6.80 -12.43 20.43
C SER A 601 7.17 -12.29 18.94
N GLY A 602 7.18 -11.10 18.37
CA GLY A 602 7.68 -10.98 16.99
C GLY A 602 7.48 -9.66 16.31
N LEU A 603 6.27 -9.19 16.50
CA LEU A 603 5.47 -8.81 15.36
C LEU A 603 5.74 -7.37 14.99
N ALA A 604 5.80 -7.05 13.69
CA ALA A 604 6.14 -5.70 13.26
C ALA A 604 5.23 -4.61 13.87
N MET A 605 3.95 -4.92 14.13
CA MET A 605 2.92 -3.97 14.55
C MET A 605 2.20 -4.35 15.86
N GLY A 606 2.45 -5.55 16.41
CA GLY A 606 1.70 -6.13 17.52
C GLY A 606 2.56 -6.45 18.75
N VAL A 607 2.30 -5.81 19.89
CA VAL A 607 3.06 -6.05 21.12
C VAL A 607 2.42 -7.17 21.92
N LYS A 608 3.16 -8.26 22.22
CA LYS A 608 2.70 -9.28 23.19
C LYS A 608 2.58 -8.61 24.57
N ALA A 609 1.34 -8.30 24.94
CA ALA A 609 0.98 -7.47 26.08
C ALA A 609 0.81 -8.27 27.36
N TRP A 610 0.44 -9.54 27.22
CA TRP A 610 0.21 -10.45 28.32
C TRP A 610 0.58 -11.88 27.92
N GLU A 611 1.10 -12.63 28.89
CA GLU A 611 1.33 -14.06 28.80
C GLU A 611 0.86 -14.71 30.10
N GLY A 612 0.18 -15.84 29.97
CA GLY A 612 -0.29 -16.63 31.08
C GLY A 612 -0.40 -18.10 30.70
N ARG A 613 -1.13 -18.87 31.50
CA ARG A 613 -1.30 -20.30 31.29
C ARG A 613 -2.76 -20.67 31.49
N ASN A 614 -3.29 -21.51 30.61
CA ASN A 614 -4.52 -22.25 30.89
C ASN A 614 -4.18 -23.69 31.29
N ARG A 615 -5.18 -24.59 31.28
CA ARG A 615 -4.95 -25.99 31.68
C ARG A 615 -4.25 -26.80 30.60
N SER A 616 -4.18 -26.29 29.37
CA SER A 616 -3.55 -26.94 28.21
C SER A 616 -2.13 -26.43 27.93
N THR A 617 -1.93 -25.12 27.82
CA THR A 617 -0.68 -24.53 27.32
C THR A 617 -0.42 -23.12 27.88
N THR A 618 0.73 -22.56 27.52
CA THR A 618 0.99 -21.12 27.64
C THR A 618 0.19 -20.38 26.58
N ILE A 619 -0.42 -19.27 26.98
CA ILE A 619 -1.31 -18.48 26.16
C ILE A 619 -0.94 -16.99 26.25
N GLY A 620 -1.27 -16.20 25.24
CA GLY A 620 -0.94 -14.77 25.24
C GLY A 620 -1.93 -13.89 24.50
N ALA A 621 -1.82 -12.59 24.76
CA ALA A 621 -2.60 -11.55 24.11
C ALA A 621 -1.70 -10.42 23.63
N TYR A 622 -2.14 -9.74 22.58
CA TYR A 622 -1.42 -8.66 21.92
C TYR A 622 -2.13 -7.34 22.15
N TYR A 623 -1.40 -6.23 22.07
CA TYR A 623 -2.04 -4.98 21.68
C TYR A 623 -1.46 -4.41 20.39
N THR A 624 -2.30 -3.68 19.67
CA THR A 624 -1.93 -2.89 18.49
C THR A 624 -2.29 -1.44 18.72
N LEU A 625 -1.36 -0.53 18.41
CA LEU A 625 -1.61 0.91 18.40
C LEU A 625 -1.99 1.35 16.99
N VAL A 626 -3.10 2.07 16.90
CA VAL A 626 -3.59 2.69 15.67
C VAL A 626 -3.60 4.19 15.85
N ALA A 627 -2.89 4.92 14.99
CA ALA A 627 -3.01 6.37 14.93
C ALA A 627 -4.39 6.75 14.39
N ASN A 628 -5.06 7.70 15.05
CA ASN A 628 -6.26 8.31 14.49
C ASN A 628 -5.81 9.36 13.45
N PRO A 629 -6.09 9.20 12.14
CA PRO A 629 -5.67 10.15 11.12
C PRO A 629 -6.32 11.54 11.25
N LEU A 630 -7.48 11.62 11.92
CA LEU A 630 -8.24 12.85 12.17
C LEU A 630 -8.44 13.04 13.69
N PRO A 631 -7.37 13.32 14.45
CA PRO A 631 -7.38 13.37 15.91
C PRO A 631 -8.28 14.47 16.49
N GLU A 632 -8.53 15.52 15.72
CA GLU A 632 -9.41 16.64 16.06
C GLU A 632 -10.90 16.32 15.88
N LYS A 633 -11.24 15.21 15.21
CA LYS A 633 -12.64 14.84 14.94
C LYS A 633 -13.20 13.91 16.01
N VAL A 634 -14.49 14.07 16.27
CA VAL A 634 -15.23 13.15 17.14
C VAL A 634 -15.42 11.83 16.40
N ILE A 635 -14.83 10.76 16.93
CA ILE A 635 -15.09 9.40 16.52
C ILE A 635 -16.49 9.04 17.03
N GLU A 636 -17.40 8.76 16.10
CA GLU A 636 -18.74 8.26 16.39
C GLU A 636 -18.66 6.78 16.79
N SER A 637 -18.03 5.97 15.94
CA SER A 637 -17.90 4.52 16.16
C SER A 637 -16.67 3.91 15.52
N ILE A 638 -16.34 2.68 15.93
CA ILE A 638 -15.35 1.82 15.27
C ILE A 638 -16.07 0.59 14.73
N GLY A 639 -16.10 0.43 13.41
CA GLY A 639 -16.54 -0.78 12.73
C GLY A 639 -15.42 -1.80 12.66
N MET A 640 -15.71 -3.07 12.96
CA MET A 640 -14.77 -4.17 12.80
C MET A 640 -15.44 -5.30 12.02
N LYS A 641 -14.71 -5.88 11.07
CA LYS A 641 -15.24 -6.92 10.18
C LYS A 641 -14.20 -8.00 9.90
N MET A 642 -14.58 -9.26 10.10
CA MET A 642 -13.83 -10.42 9.65
C MET A 642 -13.98 -10.56 8.15
N GLU A 643 -12.88 -10.53 7.41
CA GLU A 643 -12.92 -10.74 5.95
C GLU A 643 -12.87 -12.23 5.60
N GLY A 644 -12.04 -13.01 6.29
CA GLY A 644 -11.89 -14.47 6.09
C GLY A 644 -12.72 -15.32 7.04
N ASN A 645 -12.76 -16.63 6.76
CA ASN A 645 -13.52 -17.64 7.51
C ASN A 645 -12.66 -18.71 8.18
N GLU A 646 -11.35 -18.50 8.27
CA GLU A 646 -10.40 -19.54 8.71
C GLU A 646 -10.06 -19.43 10.19
N TRP A 647 -10.26 -18.28 10.83
CA TRP A 647 -9.80 -18.01 12.19
C TRP A 647 -10.83 -17.24 13.02
N VAL A 648 -10.54 -17.11 14.32
CA VAL A 648 -11.38 -16.39 15.28
C VAL A 648 -10.61 -15.20 15.82
N TYR A 649 -11.23 -14.03 15.76
CA TYR A 649 -10.70 -12.80 16.33
C TYR A 649 -11.39 -12.47 17.65
N GLY A 650 -10.62 -12.16 18.69
CA GLY A 650 -11.14 -11.73 19.99
C GLY A 650 -10.62 -10.35 20.37
N LEU A 651 -11.51 -9.38 20.55
CA LEU A 651 -11.20 -8.05 21.06
C LEU A 651 -11.54 -7.95 22.55
N ILE A 652 -10.51 -7.79 23.37
CA ILE A 652 -10.59 -7.78 24.82
C ILE A 652 -10.90 -6.38 25.36
N ALA A 653 -10.19 -5.36 24.87
CA ALA A 653 -10.35 -3.98 25.32
C ALA A 653 -9.88 -2.98 24.25
N VAL A 654 -10.43 -1.77 24.28
CA VAL A 654 -9.94 -0.64 23.49
C VAL A 654 -9.73 0.55 24.40
N THR A 655 -8.59 1.22 24.23
CA THR A 655 -8.22 2.40 25.00
C THR A 655 -7.90 3.56 24.06
N ALA A 656 -8.61 4.68 24.21
CA ALA A 656 -8.33 5.94 23.53
C ALA A 656 -7.25 6.74 24.26
N LEU A 657 -6.27 7.19 23.49
CA LEU A 657 -5.14 7.98 23.97
C LEU A 657 -5.28 9.40 23.42
N GLN A 658 -5.40 10.40 24.28
CA GLN A 658 -5.65 11.78 23.84
C GLN A 658 -4.37 12.62 23.66
N GLU A 659 -3.19 12.15 24.10
CA GLU A 659 -1.93 12.90 24.04
C GLU A 659 -0.75 12.24 23.35
#